data_AF-A0A0S8JCF2-F1
#
_entry.id   AF-A0A0S8JCF2-F1
#
_cell.length_a   1.000
_cell.length_b   1.000
_cell.length_c   1.000
_cell.angle_alpha   90.00
_cell.angle_beta   90.00
_cell.angle_gamma   90.00
#
_symmetry.space_group_name_H-M   'P 1'
#
loop_
_entity.id
_entity.type
_entity.pdbx_description
1 polymer ?
#
loop_
_entity_poly.entity_id
_entity_poly.type
_entity_poly.pdbx_seq_one_letter_code
_entity_poly.pdbx_strand_id
1 'polypeptide(L)'
;MSVWRILAVAVVYLVACGGWIILGMTTHVRSTGFTSRLGARVEQLWGGTLVQNAPSLAIVEPGVEGSRWLMPSKNEIQVELQTDYRKKGLIWYPTYTCSFDGTYAVTNPDPAARTVRVHFDFPSKGATYDKFAFFVGEQRLLTPVDTNQGIDREIELPAGESKDVRITYVTRGLREWRYRMDEHVGRVQNLNLTVNTGFRNVDYPDGSLSPVSAEKKADGMILTWTTSDLITSQDIGVVIPEKLNPGPLTSRITFFAPVCLIFFFVLVATINILYKVDIHPMHYLFVAAGFFAFHLLLAYMVGIIHIHIAFVVSAATSVCLVTSYMSAALRGRFPWKVAVAGQLFFLVLFSYSFFLKGITGLTVAIGSVVTLAILMKVTAHIDWNEVFSGAGKPKTPSPSGLGAVSLAGLIVATALGLSSCVGIRSVSRAEEGQPPIVELEEKDGLHVKAFIDGIDTIKIKGNELWYEHHAWDLPGKWRDMINQINHNEPTYINGTAWRPEWQGNVSKPYRMAETILARETNDRIQLTKIAGRGSVSITDTPKPENDYTLSIRFDDDMPFTGAEWYEVVVQWGPRYTLKESAEEPSKGDSISASEESLPRIPAAEDLPGVLVFHGRYKHRSRGRDIEQPGELWLKQTQDGSITAVTHLPFMGSTEIASGDKKNRLTHYRVGTDPSGDRPGYRIDLGLRDGTALLTRRGVREDCDDKELKVPHEALFDPNTRPDSYCAANVLLRGFGLREGESKEFRVFDWDNTGEALADYTIRVEHAGKESVDVPAGTFEANHFVLTQITSANTWFKKRAGHVTDFWVLDNHVIVRVLRHREPYEIQLLDYAIPDKLPGHLRAPAPPASKQTSEAAGALPKVETTEMAPLPSPREEGDVLAFDDFDGFLSLDWEILHPAPTHYSLTKKPGTLTITARDGRFARPVTNHENFFLIDCPKPPHTDFQITTCISGFKPDARWHQAGLILWNDEGDYLKWNCQWTDEEQPGFTLLAAMDGFRVCQWVFATPQDLERFWLGLTKRGNRYEFFTSFDGKSFVHCTDPISGHGRPLANGQLPWGDGEVRMAGVYVSAGTGTGAPETDASFEFFEVKALP
;
A
#
# COMPACT_ATOMS: atom_id res chain seq x y z
N MET A 1 21.94 45.09 19.11
CA MET A 1 20.98 44.86 18.01
C MET A 1 19.57 45.10 18.53
N SER A 2 18.65 45.68 17.75
CA SER A 2 17.23 45.71 18.16
C SER A 2 16.57 44.35 17.95
N VAL A 3 15.61 44.00 18.82
CA VAL A 3 14.84 42.74 18.77
C VAL A 3 14.20 42.53 17.39
N TRP A 4 13.63 43.59 16.81
CA TRP A 4 13.04 43.59 15.47
C TRP A 4 14.01 43.14 14.35
N ARG A 5 15.30 43.46 14.46
CA ARG A 5 16.30 43.01 13.47
C ARG A 5 16.62 41.52 13.62
N ILE A 6 16.61 41.00 14.85
CA ILE A 6 16.81 39.57 15.13
C ILE A 6 15.61 38.78 14.59
N LEU A 7 14.39 39.25 14.83
CA LEU A 7 13.16 38.66 14.30
C LEU A 7 13.16 38.67 12.75
N ALA A 8 13.57 39.78 12.12
CA ALA A 8 13.70 39.84 10.66
C ALA A 8 14.73 38.84 10.09
N VAL A 9 15.87 38.64 10.77
CA VAL A 9 16.86 37.62 10.36
C VAL A 9 16.32 36.19 10.58
N ALA A 10 15.54 35.96 11.62
CA ALA A 10 14.87 34.68 11.85
C ALA A 10 13.83 34.36 10.76
N VAL A 11 13.02 35.35 10.34
CA VAL A 11 12.08 35.19 9.21
C VAL A 11 12.83 34.86 7.92
N VAL A 12 13.93 35.58 7.62
CA VAL A 12 14.79 35.27 6.46
C VAL A 12 15.34 33.84 6.50
N TYR A 13 15.75 33.37 7.69
CA TYR A 13 16.20 31.99 7.87
C TYR A 13 15.08 30.98 7.59
N LEU A 14 13.88 31.18 8.14
CA LEU A 14 12.73 30.28 7.91
C LEU A 14 12.30 30.21 6.44
N VAL A 15 12.30 31.35 5.73
CA VAL A 15 12.02 31.38 4.28
C VAL A 15 13.08 30.60 3.49
N ALA A 16 14.36 30.74 3.84
CA ALA A 16 15.44 29.98 3.21
C ALA A 16 15.32 28.47 3.50
N CYS A 17 14.95 28.08 4.72
CA CYS A 17 14.66 26.69 5.08
C CYS A 17 13.54 26.10 4.20
N GLY A 18 12.43 26.83 3.99
CA GLY A 18 11.37 26.42 3.09
C GLY A 18 11.88 26.14 1.66
N GLY A 19 12.71 27.04 1.13
CA GLY A 19 13.37 26.84 -0.18
C GLY A 19 14.22 25.57 -0.24
N TRP A 20 15.03 25.27 0.79
CA TRP A 20 15.82 24.03 0.84
C TRP A 20 14.99 22.77 1.05
N ILE A 21 13.89 22.84 1.82
CA ILE A 21 12.96 21.71 1.94
C ILE A 21 12.36 21.39 0.57
N ILE A 22 11.90 22.40 -0.18
CA ILE A 22 11.37 22.22 -1.55
C ILE A 22 12.45 21.65 -2.49
N LEU A 23 13.67 22.20 -2.50
CA LEU A 23 14.76 21.70 -3.36
C LEU A 23 15.22 20.28 -2.95
N GLY A 24 15.24 19.98 -1.65
CA GLY A 24 15.58 18.68 -1.09
C GLY A 24 14.53 17.62 -1.45
N MET A 25 13.24 17.94 -1.26
CA MET A 25 12.11 17.09 -1.60
C MET A 25 12.01 16.84 -3.10
N THR A 26 12.11 17.88 -3.94
CA THR A 26 12.10 17.71 -5.40
C THR A 26 13.29 16.87 -5.89
N THR A 27 14.48 17.06 -5.31
CA THR A 27 15.65 16.20 -5.61
C THR A 27 15.45 14.77 -5.12
N HIS A 28 14.84 14.59 -3.95
CA HIS A 28 14.51 13.28 -3.36
C HIS A 28 13.49 12.52 -4.22
N VAL A 29 12.32 13.10 -4.46
CA VAL A 29 11.24 12.54 -5.29
C VAL A 29 11.72 12.24 -6.71
N ARG A 30 12.52 13.13 -7.31
CA ARG A 30 13.17 12.85 -8.60
C ARG A 30 14.08 11.64 -8.50
N SER A 31 14.88 11.51 -7.45
CA SER A 31 15.75 10.35 -7.25
C SER A 31 14.97 9.05 -7.02
N THR A 32 14.02 9.01 -6.08
CA THR A 32 13.27 7.80 -5.71
C THR A 32 12.30 7.37 -6.80
N GLY A 33 11.62 8.32 -7.45
CA GLY A 33 10.78 8.08 -8.62
C GLY A 33 11.56 7.59 -9.85
N PHE A 34 12.86 7.94 -9.95
CA PHE A 34 13.76 7.26 -10.88
C PHE A 34 14.16 5.87 -10.39
N THR A 35 14.46 5.64 -9.11
CA THR A 35 14.82 4.31 -8.59
C THR A 35 13.75 3.27 -8.90
N SER A 36 12.48 3.54 -8.57
CA SER A 36 11.38 2.59 -8.74
C SER A 36 11.04 2.33 -10.21
N ARG A 37 10.95 3.40 -11.04
CA ARG A 37 10.62 3.26 -12.47
C ARG A 37 11.76 2.71 -13.32
N LEU A 38 13.02 2.92 -12.92
CA LEU A 38 14.19 2.46 -13.66
C LEU A 38 14.69 1.09 -13.17
N GLY A 39 14.49 0.74 -11.89
CA GLY A 39 14.88 -0.53 -11.26
C GLY A 39 14.26 -1.74 -11.94
N ALA A 40 12.93 -1.81 -12.00
CA ALA A 40 12.21 -2.86 -12.73
C ALA A 40 12.63 -2.96 -14.21
N ARG A 41 12.99 -1.85 -14.85
CA ARG A 41 13.52 -1.83 -16.24
C ARG A 41 15.02 -2.18 -16.35
N VAL A 42 15.76 -2.26 -15.24
CA VAL A 42 17.13 -2.80 -15.18
C VAL A 42 17.03 -4.30 -14.92
N GLU A 43 16.20 -4.72 -13.96
CA GLU A 43 15.88 -6.13 -13.67
C GLU A 43 15.38 -6.85 -14.93
N GLN A 44 14.44 -6.26 -15.68
CA GLN A 44 13.95 -6.81 -16.95
C GLN A 44 15.05 -6.98 -18.03
N LEU A 45 16.19 -6.29 -17.94
CA LEU A 45 17.26 -6.30 -18.95
C LEU A 45 18.55 -7.02 -18.49
N TRP A 46 18.76 -7.13 -17.18
CA TRP A 46 19.97 -7.68 -16.55
C TRP A 46 19.71 -8.83 -15.58
N GLY A 47 18.45 -9.22 -15.35
CA GLY A 47 18.09 -10.19 -14.32
C GLY A 47 17.92 -9.55 -12.94
N GLY A 48 17.31 -10.29 -12.02
CA GLY A 48 17.18 -9.92 -10.61
C GLY A 48 18.39 -10.34 -9.77
N THR A 49 18.18 -10.45 -8.46
CA THR A 49 19.07 -11.20 -7.58
C THR A 49 19.15 -12.65 -8.03
N LEU A 50 20.34 -13.26 -7.99
CA LEU A 50 20.56 -14.65 -8.36
C LEU A 50 20.65 -15.53 -7.11
N VAL A 51 19.85 -16.59 -7.06
CA VAL A 51 19.89 -17.62 -6.01
C VAL A 51 20.03 -18.98 -6.67
N GLN A 52 21.24 -19.55 -6.66
CA GLN A 52 21.49 -20.88 -7.22
C GLN A 52 21.20 -21.95 -6.17
N ASN A 53 20.21 -22.80 -6.40
CA ASN A 53 19.98 -23.99 -5.58
C ASN A 53 21.03 -25.07 -5.92
N ALA A 54 21.44 -25.86 -4.93
CA ALA A 54 22.10 -27.14 -5.16
C ALA A 54 21.17 -28.06 -5.98
N PRO A 55 21.70 -28.98 -6.83
CA PRO A 55 20.86 -29.95 -7.51
C PRO A 55 20.31 -30.97 -6.52
N SER A 56 18.99 -31.19 -6.54
CA SER A 56 18.34 -32.22 -5.73
C SER A 56 18.49 -33.59 -6.40
N LEU A 57 18.83 -34.61 -5.61
CA LEU A 57 19.06 -35.97 -6.08
C LEU A 57 18.06 -36.92 -5.42
N ALA A 58 17.37 -37.75 -6.19
CA ALA A 58 16.41 -38.73 -5.66
C ALA A 58 16.53 -40.08 -6.36
N ILE A 59 16.42 -41.18 -5.62
CA ILE A 59 16.25 -42.51 -6.23
C ILE A 59 14.79 -42.69 -6.63
N VAL A 60 14.60 -43.11 -7.88
CA VAL A 60 13.30 -43.45 -8.45
C VAL A 60 13.01 -44.93 -8.15
N GLU A 61 12.06 -45.19 -7.24
CA GLU A 61 11.61 -46.55 -6.93
C GLU A 61 10.30 -46.88 -7.67
N PRO A 62 10.25 -47.95 -8.50
CA PRO A 62 9.03 -48.30 -9.24
C PRO A 62 7.88 -48.69 -8.31
N GLY A 63 6.79 -47.92 -8.34
CA GLY A 63 5.55 -48.25 -7.63
C GLY A 63 5.47 -47.81 -6.17
N VAL A 64 6.39 -46.95 -5.70
CA VAL A 64 6.33 -46.31 -4.38
C VAL A 64 5.99 -44.83 -4.57
N GLU A 65 4.96 -44.32 -3.88
CA GLU A 65 4.73 -42.88 -3.77
C GLU A 65 5.71 -42.29 -2.75
N GLY A 66 6.78 -41.69 -3.26
CA GLY A 66 7.84 -41.05 -2.47
C GLY A 66 9.16 -40.98 -3.23
N SER A 67 10.00 -40.00 -2.90
CA SER A 67 11.35 -39.86 -3.45
C SER A 67 12.38 -40.06 -2.34
N ARG A 68 13.27 -41.06 -2.49
CA ARG A 68 14.37 -41.25 -1.53
C ARG A 68 15.52 -40.31 -1.89
N TRP A 69 15.58 -39.15 -1.23
CA TRP A 69 16.59 -38.13 -1.45
C TRP A 69 18.01 -38.63 -1.13
N LEU A 70 18.98 -38.11 -1.89
CA LEU A 70 20.42 -38.36 -1.76
C LEU A 70 21.17 -37.04 -1.64
N MET A 71 22.28 -37.04 -0.90
CA MET A 71 23.28 -35.96 -0.97
C MET A 71 24.36 -36.31 -1.99
N PRO A 72 24.92 -35.31 -2.72
CA PRO A 72 26.15 -35.52 -3.46
C PRO A 72 27.29 -35.86 -2.49
N SER A 73 28.09 -36.89 -2.82
CA SER A 73 29.22 -37.33 -1.97
C SER A 73 30.43 -36.39 -2.07
N LYS A 74 30.43 -35.49 -3.05
CA LYS A 74 31.43 -34.45 -3.32
C LYS A 74 30.76 -33.26 -4.00
N ASN A 75 31.11 -32.04 -3.60
CA ASN A 75 30.58 -30.80 -4.15
C ASN A 75 31.74 -29.84 -4.49
N GLU A 76 32.16 -29.75 -5.76
CA GLU A 76 33.20 -28.82 -6.22
C GLU A 76 32.58 -27.70 -7.05
N ILE A 77 32.61 -26.47 -6.54
CA ILE A 77 31.88 -25.33 -7.12
C ILE A 77 32.84 -24.15 -7.29
N GLN A 78 32.94 -23.63 -8.51
CA GLN A 78 33.69 -22.42 -8.82
C GLN A 78 32.76 -21.36 -9.40
N VAL A 79 32.87 -20.15 -8.85
CA VAL A 79 32.04 -19.01 -9.24
C VAL A 79 32.93 -17.80 -9.53
N GLU A 80 32.64 -17.08 -10.61
CA GLU A 80 33.30 -15.81 -10.92
C GLU A 80 32.28 -14.67 -11.03
N LEU A 81 32.44 -13.64 -10.20
CA LEU A 81 31.55 -12.49 -10.09
C LEU A 81 32.28 -11.22 -10.58
N GLN A 82 31.97 -10.80 -11.80
CA GLN A 82 32.59 -9.61 -12.43
C GLN A 82 31.58 -8.46 -12.51
N THR A 83 31.94 -7.29 -11.96
CA THR A 83 31.04 -6.12 -11.90
C THR A 83 30.91 -5.41 -13.26
N ASP A 84 29.68 -5.15 -13.68
CA ASP A 84 29.33 -4.43 -14.92
C ASP A 84 28.32 -3.32 -14.62
N TYR A 85 28.72 -2.38 -13.75
CA TYR A 85 27.86 -1.30 -13.23
C TYR A 85 27.13 -0.51 -14.31
N ARG A 86 25.80 -0.60 -14.32
CA ARG A 86 24.94 0.21 -15.20
C ARG A 86 24.44 1.49 -14.52
N LYS A 87 24.69 2.65 -15.12
CA LYS A 87 24.08 3.94 -14.72
C LYS A 87 22.77 4.15 -15.48
N LYS A 88 21.71 4.52 -14.78
CA LYS A 88 20.42 4.91 -15.38
C LYS A 88 19.88 6.12 -14.62
N GLY A 89 19.73 7.25 -15.31
CA GLY A 89 19.45 8.53 -14.66
C GLY A 89 20.55 8.92 -13.66
N LEU A 90 20.17 9.23 -12.42
CA LEU A 90 21.08 9.62 -11.33
C LEU A 90 21.51 8.44 -10.44
N ILE A 91 21.35 7.19 -10.90
CA ILE A 91 21.52 5.99 -10.08
C ILE A 91 22.46 5.00 -10.80
N TRP A 92 23.38 4.42 -10.04
CA TRP A 92 24.19 3.27 -10.40
C TRP A 92 23.58 1.99 -9.83
N TYR A 93 23.41 0.99 -10.67
CA TYR A 93 22.94 -0.33 -10.29
C TYR A 93 24.13 -1.29 -10.15
N PRO A 94 24.28 -2.02 -9.02
CA PRO A 94 25.32 -3.02 -8.81
C PRO A 94 25.00 -4.29 -9.61
N THR A 95 25.23 -4.21 -10.92
CA THR A 95 25.01 -5.26 -11.92
C THR A 95 26.31 -6.03 -12.12
N TYR A 96 26.20 -7.34 -12.37
CA TYR A 96 27.36 -8.22 -12.54
C TYR A 96 27.07 -9.37 -13.51
N THR A 97 28.13 -9.96 -14.06
CA THR A 97 28.07 -11.26 -14.72
C THR A 97 28.53 -12.35 -13.75
N CYS A 98 27.78 -13.44 -13.67
CA CYS A 98 28.10 -14.63 -12.91
C CYS A 98 28.52 -15.74 -13.88
N SER A 99 29.73 -16.25 -13.75
CA SER A 99 30.12 -17.54 -14.32
C SER A 99 30.04 -18.59 -13.23
N PHE A 100 29.32 -19.68 -13.47
CA PHE A 100 29.14 -20.78 -12.54
C PHE A 100 29.66 -22.08 -13.17
N ASP A 101 30.38 -22.88 -12.38
CA ASP A 101 30.89 -24.19 -12.75
C ASP A 101 30.79 -25.10 -11.51
N GLY A 102 29.74 -25.91 -11.43
CA GLY A 102 29.47 -26.81 -10.30
C GLY A 102 29.55 -28.27 -10.73
N THR A 103 30.34 -29.07 -10.01
CA THR A 103 30.52 -30.51 -10.20
C THR A 103 30.11 -31.27 -8.93
N TYR A 104 29.23 -32.25 -9.10
CA TYR A 104 28.56 -32.98 -8.02
C TYR A 104 28.74 -34.48 -8.24
N ALA A 105 29.33 -35.19 -7.28
CA ALA A 105 29.46 -36.65 -7.37
C ALA A 105 28.16 -37.33 -6.90
N VAL A 106 27.42 -37.89 -7.85
CA VAL A 106 26.17 -38.63 -7.60
C VAL A 106 26.52 -40.11 -7.42
N THR A 107 26.31 -40.64 -6.22
CA THR A 107 26.68 -42.01 -5.84
C THR A 107 25.45 -42.83 -5.49
N ASN A 108 25.33 -44.06 -6.01
CA ASN A 108 24.30 -45.00 -5.60
C ASN A 108 24.77 -45.80 -4.35
N PRO A 109 24.14 -45.62 -3.16
CA PRO A 109 24.56 -46.31 -1.95
C PRO A 109 24.03 -47.76 -1.85
N ASP A 110 23.10 -48.18 -2.71
CA ASP A 110 22.45 -49.48 -2.59
C ASP A 110 23.30 -50.63 -3.18
N PRO A 111 23.14 -51.87 -2.68
CA PRO A 111 23.77 -53.07 -3.24
C PRO A 111 23.13 -53.54 -4.57
N ALA A 112 22.19 -52.78 -5.12
CA ALA A 112 21.52 -53.03 -6.40
C ALA A 112 21.62 -51.81 -7.31
N ALA A 113 21.50 -52.00 -8.62
CA ALA A 113 21.45 -50.89 -9.58
C ALA A 113 20.20 -50.03 -9.35
N ARG A 114 20.35 -48.71 -9.36
CA ARG A 114 19.27 -47.74 -9.14
C ARG A 114 19.28 -46.64 -10.20
N THR A 115 18.10 -46.11 -10.47
CA THR A 115 17.93 -44.89 -11.27
C THR A 115 17.88 -43.70 -10.31
N VAL A 116 18.82 -42.77 -10.46
CA VAL A 116 18.86 -41.51 -9.70
C VAL A 116 18.37 -40.38 -10.60
N ARG A 117 17.28 -39.72 -10.21
CA ARG A 117 16.85 -38.45 -10.79
C ARG A 117 17.68 -37.32 -10.21
N VAL A 118 18.19 -36.47 -11.08
CA VAL A 118 18.90 -35.23 -10.81
C VAL A 118 17.99 -34.10 -11.26
N HIS A 119 17.58 -33.24 -10.34
CA HIS A 119 16.86 -32.01 -10.63
C HIS A 119 17.81 -30.81 -10.47
N PHE A 120 17.78 -29.86 -11.39
CA PHE A 120 18.57 -28.63 -11.30
C PHE A 120 17.74 -27.38 -11.65
N ASP A 121 17.58 -26.49 -10.68
CA ASP A 121 16.99 -25.17 -10.85
C ASP A 121 17.98 -24.17 -11.46
N PHE A 122 17.46 -23.31 -12.34
CA PHE A 122 18.17 -22.12 -12.78
C PHE A 122 18.01 -20.98 -11.76
N PRO A 123 19.06 -20.18 -11.51
CA PRO A 123 19.08 -19.18 -10.43
C PRO A 123 18.17 -17.97 -10.66
N SER A 124 17.55 -17.90 -11.83
CA SER A 124 16.52 -16.93 -12.22
C SER A 124 15.72 -17.51 -13.38
N LYS A 125 14.42 -17.75 -13.16
CA LYS A 125 13.49 -18.32 -14.14
C LYS A 125 13.24 -17.33 -15.29
N GLY A 126 13.34 -17.79 -16.54
CA GLY A 126 13.20 -16.95 -17.73
C GLY A 126 14.39 -16.03 -18.04
N ALA A 127 15.50 -16.11 -17.30
CA ALA A 127 16.70 -15.31 -17.56
C ALA A 127 17.52 -15.84 -18.76
N THR A 128 18.43 -15.02 -19.27
CA THR A 128 19.34 -15.39 -20.37
C THR A 128 20.61 -16.05 -19.84
N TYR A 129 20.87 -17.28 -20.28
CA TYR A 129 22.08 -18.05 -19.97
C TYR A 129 22.93 -18.24 -21.23
N ASP A 130 24.22 -17.89 -21.15
CA ASP A 130 25.24 -18.16 -22.15
C ASP A 130 26.16 -19.30 -21.69
N LYS A 131 26.86 -19.95 -22.62
CA LYS A 131 27.79 -21.07 -22.38
C LYS A 131 27.20 -22.21 -21.53
N PHE A 132 25.88 -22.39 -21.57
CA PHE A 132 25.23 -23.47 -20.84
C PHE A 132 25.74 -24.85 -21.30
N ALA A 133 26.10 -25.70 -20.33
CA ALA A 133 26.39 -27.10 -20.56
C ALA A 133 26.04 -27.93 -19.32
N PHE A 134 25.48 -29.11 -19.57
CA PHE A 134 25.20 -30.14 -18.58
C PHE A 134 25.93 -31.40 -19.01
N PHE A 135 26.72 -31.99 -18.11
CA PHE A 135 27.50 -33.20 -18.34
C PHE A 135 27.13 -34.28 -17.33
N VAL A 136 27.09 -35.53 -17.79
CA VAL A 136 27.04 -36.71 -16.93
C VAL A 136 28.26 -37.57 -17.26
N GLY A 137 29.19 -37.68 -16.32
CA GLY A 137 30.56 -38.09 -16.60
C GLY A 137 31.19 -37.19 -17.67
N GLU A 138 31.82 -37.79 -18.67
CA GLU A 138 32.39 -37.05 -19.80
C GLU A 138 31.36 -36.64 -20.88
N GLN A 139 30.12 -37.16 -20.81
CA GLN A 139 29.12 -36.94 -21.87
C GLN A 139 28.39 -35.61 -21.67
N ARG A 140 28.59 -34.66 -22.60
CA ARG A 140 27.76 -33.45 -22.70
C ARG A 140 26.37 -33.79 -23.23
N LEU A 141 25.33 -33.39 -22.51
CA LEU A 141 23.94 -33.53 -22.95
C LEU A 141 23.49 -32.28 -23.73
N LEU A 142 22.81 -32.51 -24.85
CA LEU A 142 22.14 -31.49 -25.66
C LEU A 142 20.63 -31.72 -25.59
N THR A 143 20.02 -31.24 -24.50
CA THR A 143 18.56 -31.31 -24.29
C THR A 143 17.96 -29.90 -24.47
N PRO A 144 16.73 -29.76 -25.01
CA PRO A 144 15.94 -28.54 -24.83
C PRO A 144 15.78 -28.22 -23.32
N VAL A 145 16.07 -26.98 -22.93
CA VAL A 145 16.00 -26.55 -21.53
C VAL A 145 14.91 -25.50 -21.37
N ASP A 146 14.00 -25.69 -20.42
CA ASP A 146 13.11 -24.64 -19.94
C ASP A 146 13.59 -24.14 -18.57
N THR A 147 14.13 -22.93 -18.55
CA THR A 147 14.63 -22.27 -17.33
C THR A 147 13.56 -22.05 -16.25
N ASN A 148 12.27 -22.21 -16.56
CA ASN A 148 11.20 -22.12 -15.57
C ASN A 148 10.96 -23.45 -14.83
N GLN A 149 11.22 -24.57 -15.51
CA GLN A 149 11.02 -25.93 -15.01
C GLN A 149 12.30 -26.57 -14.46
N GLY A 150 13.47 -26.05 -14.84
CA GLY A 150 14.76 -26.62 -14.45
C GLY A 150 15.20 -27.71 -15.43
N ILE A 151 15.96 -28.69 -14.92
CA ILE A 151 16.43 -29.85 -15.68
C ILE A 151 16.23 -31.11 -14.84
N ASP A 152 15.34 -31.99 -15.30
CA ASP A 152 15.19 -33.35 -14.78
C ASP A 152 15.99 -34.34 -15.63
N ARG A 153 16.91 -35.08 -15.01
CA ARG A 153 17.73 -36.10 -15.67
C ARG A 153 17.84 -37.36 -14.83
N GLU A 154 17.41 -38.48 -15.38
CA GLU A 154 17.55 -39.79 -14.76
C GLU A 154 18.84 -40.47 -15.20
N ILE A 155 19.61 -40.97 -14.25
CA ILE A 155 20.92 -41.59 -14.42
C ILE A 155 20.87 -42.99 -13.82
N GLU A 156 21.08 -44.02 -14.64
CA GLU A 156 21.28 -45.38 -14.14
C GLU A 156 22.68 -45.52 -13.54
N LEU A 157 22.73 -46.01 -12.30
CA LEU A 157 23.93 -46.26 -11.52
C LEU A 157 23.91 -47.69 -10.97
N PRO A 158 24.86 -48.56 -11.37
CA PRO A 158 25.16 -49.81 -10.69
C PRO A 158 25.41 -49.64 -9.18
N ALA A 159 25.40 -50.77 -8.46
CA ALA A 159 25.59 -50.81 -7.02
C ALA A 159 26.95 -50.19 -6.61
N GLY A 160 26.93 -49.15 -5.76
CA GLY A 160 28.13 -48.44 -5.32
C GLY A 160 28.81 -47.56 -6.38
N GLU A 161 28.26 -47.43 -7.59
CA GLU A 161 28.86 -46.57 -8.62
C GLU A 161 28.62 -45.09 -8.34
N SER A 162 29.60 -44.26 -8.71
CA SER A 162 29.53 -42.81 -8.64
C SER A 162 29.80 -42.18 -10.01
N LYS A 163 28.99 -41.19 -10.40
CA LYS A 163 29.20 -40.38 -11.61
C LYS A 163 29.16 -38.89 -11.26
N ASP A 164 30.06 -38.13 -11.86
CA ASP A 164 30.04 -36.68 -11.75
C ASP A 164 28.94 -36.09 -12.65
N VAL A 165 28.13 -35.19 -12.08
CA VAL A 165 27.25 -34.30 -12.82
C VAL A 165 27.86 -32.91 -12.77
N ARG A 166 28.19 -32.35 -13.94
CA ARG A 166 28.80 -31.01 -14.05
C ARG A 166 27.90 -30.06 -14.82
N ILE A 167 27.68 -28.88 -14.26
CA ILE A 167 26.78 -27.86 -14.78
C ILE A 167 27.52 -26.53 -14.85
N THR A 168 27.59 -25.96 -16.06
CA THR A 168 28.26 -24.69 -16.31
C THR A 168 27.32 -23.69 -16.97
N TYR A 169 27.35 -22.43 -16.57
CA TYR A 169 26.66 -21.34 -17.26
C TYR A 169 27.32 -19.99 -17.02
N VAL A 170 27.03 -19.02 -17.89
CA VAL A 170 27.25 -17.60 -17.65
C VAL A 170 25.90 -16.89 -17.67
N THR A 171 25.59 -16.13 -16.64
CA THR A 171 24.35 -15.35 -16.54
C THR A 171 24.60 -13.97 -15.95
N ARG A 172 23.52 -13.21 -15.75
CA ARG A 172 23.53 -11.80 -15.36
C ARG A 172 22.71 -11.62 -14.09
N GLY A 173 23.23 -10.83 -13.16
CA GLY A 173 22.62 -10.64 -11.85
C GLY A 173 22.71 -9.20 -11.34
N LEU A 174 21.97 -8.96 -10.26
CA LEU A 174 21.81 -7.66 -9.63
C LEU A 174 21.95 -7.76 -8.10
N ARG A 175 22.65 -6.79 -7.49
CA ARG A 175 22.87 -6.59 -6.04
C ARG A 175 23.65 -7.67 -5.29
N GLU A 176 23.23 -8.93 -5.36
CA GLU A 176 23.88 -10.03 -4.62
C GLU A 176 23.78 -11.33 -5.41
N TRP A 177 24.64 -12.27 -5.05
CA TRP A 177 24.63 -13.66 -5.50
C TRP A 177 24.53 -14.57 -4.27
N ARG A 178 23.67 -15.60 -4.35
CA ARG A 178 23.52 -16.64 -3.33
C ARG A 178 23.62 -18.04 -3.94
N TYR A 179 24.11 -18.98 -3.13
CA TYR A 179 24.06 -20.42 -3.36
C TYR A 179 23.39 -21.08 -2.14
N ARG A 180 22.31 -21.82 -2.38
CA ARG A 180 21.51 -22.50 -1.35
C ARG A 180 21.79 -24.00 -1.39
N MET A 181 21.86 -24.61 -0.21
CA MET A 181 21.97 -26.08 -0.06
C MET A 181 20.65 -26.78 -0.44
N ASP A 182 20.69 -28.08 -0.71
CA ASP A 182 19.46 -28.83 -1.03
C ASP A 182 18.54 -28.93 0.19
N GLU A 183 17.37 -28.29 0.12
CA GLU A 183 16.40 -28.17 1.21
C GLU A 183 15.88 -29.55 1.66
N HIS A 184 15.85 -30.55 0.76
CA HIS A 184 15.40 -31.91 1.02
C HIS A 184 16.34 -32.74 1.93
N VAL A 185 17.62 -32.34 2.07
CA VAL A 185 18.62 -33.12 2.82
C VAL A 185 19.16 -32.36 4.04
N GLY A 186 19.15 -31.02 4.01
CA GLY A 186 19.59 -30.16 5.13
C GLY A 186 21.06 -30.31 5.55
N ARG A 187 21.85 -31.07 4.78
CA ARG A 187 23.23 -31.47 5.06
C ARG A 187 24.03 -31.54 3.77
N VAL A 188 25.25 -31.04 3.80
CA VAL A 188 26.20 -31.07 2.67
C VAL A 188 27.50 -31.74 3.09
N GLN A 189 28.03 -32.61 2.23
CA GLN A 189 29.29 -33.32 2.43
C GLN A 189 30.35 -32.92 1.40
N ASN A 190 31.62 -32.89 1.83
CA ASN A 190 32.78 -32.60 1.00
C ASN A 190 32.57 -31.40 0.06
N LEU A 191 32.13 -30.29 0.65
CA LEU A 191 31.96 -29.01 -0.04
C LEU A 191 33.29 -28.31 -0.21
N ASN A 192 33.57 -27.90 -1.44
CA ASN A 192 34.65 -27.02 -1.82
C ASN A 192 34.09 -25.97 -2.79
N LEU A 193 33.61 -24.85 -2.26
CA LEU A 193 33.04 -23.74 -3.02
C LEU A 193 34.02 -22.56 -2.99
N THR A 194 34.43 -22.09 -4.17
CA THR A 194 35.30 -20.91 -4.34
C THR A 194 34.61 -19.82 -5.15
N VAL A 195 34.49 -18.62 -4.59
CA VAL A 195 34.02 -17.42 -5.29
C VAL A 195 35.20 -16.48 -5.57
N ASN A 196 35.44 -16.22 -6.86
CA ASN A 196 36.38 -15.21 -7.33
C ASN A 196 35.61 -13.92 -7.64
N THR A 197 35.97 -12.80 -7.01
CA THR A 197 35.33 -11.50 -7.26
C THR A 197 36.24 -10.55 -8.05
N GLY A 198 35.68 -9.74 -8.94
CA GLY A 198 36.35 -8.61 -9.59
C GLY A 198 36.44 -7.35 -8.72
N PHE A 199 36.35 -7.48 -7.39
CA PHE A 199 36.29 -6.36 -6.45
C PHE A 199 36.79 -6.75 -5.06
N ARG A 200 37.40 -5.79 -4.35
CA ARG A 200 38.04 -6.02 -3.04
C ARG A 200 37.15 -5.81 -1.81
N ASN A 201 36.15 -4.93 -1.90
CA ASN A 201 35.27 -4.60 -0.79
C ASN A 201 34.08 -5.57 -0.73
N VAL A 202 34.36 -6.85 -0.49
CA VAL A 202 33.35 -7.89 -0.31
C VAL A 202 32.55 -7.61 0.98
N ASP A 203 31.24 -7.82 0.89
CA ASP A 203 30.31 -7.82 2.01
C ASP A 203 29.40 -9.05 1.86
N TYR A 204 28.77 -9.51 2.94
CA TYR A 204 28.05 -10.79 2.98
C TYR A 204 26.56 -10.58 3.26
N PRO A 205 25.64 -11.27 2.56
CA PRO A 205 24.21 -11.12 2.83
C PRO A 205 23.81 -11.64 4.21
N ASP A 206 22.77 -11.05 4.81
CA ASP A 206 22.21 -11.54 6.06
C ASP A 206 21.77 -13.02 5.93
N GLY A 207 22.03 -13.79 6.99
CA GLY A 207 21.75 -15.23 7.05
C GLY A 207 22.73 -16.12 6.28
N SER A 208 23.83 -15.58 5.72
CA SER A 208 24.80 -16.38 4.97
C SER A 208 26.02 -16.84 5.78
N LEU A 209 26.59 -17.99 5.39
CA LEU A 209 27.84 -18.51 5.94
C LEU A 209 29.02 -17.62 5.55
N SER A 210 29.83 -17.24 6.53
CA SER A 210 31.12 -16.58 6.28
C SER A 210 32.13 -17.56 5.66
N PRO A 211 33.02 -17.11 4.75
CA PRO A 211 34.04 -17.96 4.16
C PRO A 211 35.10 -18.39 5.18
N VAL A 212 35.64 -19.58 4.99
CA VAL A 212 36.76 -20.15 5.77
C VAL A 212 38.06 -19.40 5.47
N SER A 213 38.26 -18.94 4.22
CA SER A 213 39.36 -18.06 3.84
C SER A 213 38.92 -16.95 2.88
N ALA A 214 39.53 -15.77 3.02
CA ALA A 214 39.29 -14.61 2.16
C ALA A 214 40.62 -13.95 1.78
N GLU A 215 41.12 -14.25 0.59
CA GLU A 215 42.45 -13.83 0.11
C GLU A 215 42.36 -12.68 -0.91
N LYS A 216 43.35 -11.79 -0.90
CA LYS A 216 43.40 -10.62 -1.80
C LYS A 216 44.12 -10.96 -3.10
N LYS A 217 43.45 -10.75 -4.22
CA LYS A 217 44.00 -10.81 -5.58
C LYS A 217 44.33 -9.40 -6.09
N ALA A 218 45.09 -9.32 -7.20
CA ALA A 218 45.47 -8.05 -7.83
C ALA A 218 44.28 -7.09 -7.98
N ASP A 219 43.16 -7.55 -8.55
CA ASP A 219 41.94 -6.74 -8.75
C ASP A 219 40.68 -7.39 -8.14
N GLY A 220 40.82 -8.12 -7.03
CA GLY A 220 39.71 -8.94 -6.52
C GLY A 220 39.92 -9.60 -5.16
N MET A 221 38.98 -10.46 -4.78
CA MET A 221 39.11 -11.43 -3.68
C MET A 221 38.93 -12.86 -4.19
N ILE A 222 39.51 -13.81 -3.47
CA ILE A 222 39.19 -15.23 -3.54
C ILE A 222 38.58 -15.61 -2.19
N LEU A 223 37.35 -16.11 -2.20
CA LEU A 223 36.58 -16.47 -1.02
C LEU A 223 36.30 -17.96 -1.06
N THR A 224 36.63 -18.69 0.01
CA THR A 224 36.58 -20.16 0.00
C THR A 224 35.75 -20.69 1.15
N TRP A 225 34.83 -21.60 0.85
CA TRP A 225 34.04 -22.38 1.80
C TRP A 225 34.39 -23.86 1.62
N THR A 226 35.11 -24.42 2.59
CA THR A 226 35.48 -25.84 2.62
C THR A 226 34.94 -26.51 3.86
N THR A 227 34.19 -27.60 3.70
CA THR A 227 33.77 -28.47 4.81
C THR A 227 33.69 -29.92 4.37
N SER A 228 34.09 -30.85 5.25
CA SER A 228 33.90 -32.28 5.05
C SER A 228 32.44 -32.70 5.24
N ASP A 229 31.72 -32.05 6.16
CA ASP A 229 30.38 -32.43 6.59
C ASP A 229 29.75 -31.26 7.36
N LEU A 230 28.58 -30.79 6.95
CA LEU A 230 27.90 -29.64 7.56
C LEU A 230 26.38 -29.77 7.46
N ILE A 231 25.70 -29.64 8.59
CA ILE A 231 24.24 -29.48 8.67
C ILE A 231 23.96 -27.99 8.77
N THR A 232 23.22 -27.43 7.81
CA THR A 232 22.94 -25.98 7.74
C THR A 232 21.76 -25.67 6.83
N SER A 233 20.97 -24.67 7.21
CA SER A 233 19.97 -24.00 6.37
C SER A 233 20.45 -22.62 5.85
N GLN A 234 21.68 -22.22 6.18
CA GLN A 234 22.25 -20.94 5.75
C GLN A 234 22.79 -21.02 4.32
N ASP A 235 22.47 -20.01 3.50
CA ASP A 235 23.04 -19.82 2.17
C ASP A 235 24.55 -19.52 2.24
N ILE A 236 25.26 -19.68 1.13
CA ILE A 236 26.53 -18.99 0.87
C ILE A 236 26.23 -17.79 -0.03
N GLY A 237 26.78 -16.60 0.25
CA GLY A 237 26.44 -15.42 -0.55
C GLY A 237 27.49 -14.32 -0.56
N VAL A 238 27.41 -13.46 -1.57
CA VAL A 238 28.29 -12.29 -1.77
C VAL A 238 27.46 -11.09 -2.24
N VAL A 239 27.58 -9.96 -1.53
CA VAL A 239 27.00 -8.68 -1.93
C VAL A 239 27.94 -7.96 -2.90
N ILE A 240 27.37 -7.42 -3.97
CA ILE A 240 28.09 -6.63 -4.97
C ILE A 240 28.19 -5.17 -4.50
N PRO A 241 29.39 -4.56 -4.44
CA PRO A 241 29.57 -3.24 -3.85
C PRO A 241 28.75 -2.16 -4.56
N GLU A 242 28.03 -1.30 -3.84
CA GLU A 242 27.34 -0.19 -4.48
C GLU A 242 28.29 0.96 -4.88
N LYS A 243 28.08 1.54 -6.07
CA LYS A 243 28.69 2.83 -6.44
C LYS A 243 27.99 4.00 -5.77
N LEU A 244 28.74 5.08 -5.50
CA LEU A 244 28.21 6.31 -4.91
C LEU A 244 27.06 6.87 -5.76
N ASN A 245 25.84 6.81 -5.21
CA ASN A 245 24.61 7.26 -5.88
C ASN A 245 24.42 8.78 -5.72
N PRO A 246 24.58 9.59 -6.80
CA PRO A 246 24.63 11.04 -6.66
C PRO A 246 23.30 11.70 -6.26
N GLY A 247 22.15 11.11 -6.63
CA GLY A 247 20.83 11.63 -6.27
C GLY A 247 20.57 11.65 -4.75
N PRO A 248 20.59 10.49 -4.06
CA PRO A 248 20.37 10.41 -2.62
C PRO A 248 21.46 11.11 -1.78
N LEU A 249 22.68 11.26 -2.33
CA LEU A 249 23.73 12.06 -1.70
C LEU A 249 23.40 13.56 -1.79
N THR A 250 23.05 14.06 -2.97
CA THR A 250 22.71 15.48 -3.15
C THR A 250 21.49 15.89 -2.35
N SER A 251 20.47 15.04 -2.28
CA SER A 251 19.29 15.26 -1.42
C SER A 251 19.67 15.42 0.06
N ARG A 252 20.53 14.55 0.60
CA ARG A 252 21.01 14.64 2.00
C ARG A 252 21.83 15.91 2.27
N ILE A 253 22.70 16.31 1.33
CA ILE A 253 23.45 17.57 1.43
C ILE A 253 22.48 18.77 1.47
N THR A 254 21.48 18.80 0.59
CA THR A 254 20.48 19.87 0.52
C THR A 254 19.60 19.96 1.77
N PHE A 255 19.16 18.84 2.33
CA PHE A 255 18.40 18.85 3.60
C PHE A 255 19.24 19.31 4.80
N PHE A 256 20.56 19.15 4.76
CA PHE A 256 21.46 19.62 5.81
C PHE A 256 21.83 21.11 5.70
N ALA A 257 21.55 21.75 4.55
CA ALA A 257 21.88 23.15 4.27
C ALA A 257 21.40 24.19 5.31
N PRO A 258 20.20 24.06 5.93
CA PRO A 258 19.77 24.97 7.00
C PRO A 258 20.73 25.01 8.19
N VAL A 259 21.28 23.85 8.60
CA VAL A 259 22.25 23.75 9.70
C VAL A 259 23.53 24.52 9.34
N CYS A 260 23.98 24.41 8.10
CA CYS A 260 25.12 25.18 7.58
C CYS A 260 24.83 26.70 7.58
N LEU A 261 23.61 27.11 7.22
CA LEU A 261 23.22 28.52 7.18
C LEU A 261 23.15 29.13 8.58
N ILE A 262 22.57 28.46 9.58
CA ILE A 262 22.42 29.04 10.93
C ILE A 262 23.78 29.31 11.60
N PHE A 263 24.75 28.38 11.47
CA PHE A 263 26.11 28.63 11.96
C PHE A 263 26.77 29.81 11.24
N PHE A 264 26.55 29.96 9.92
CA PHE A 264 27.06 31.12 9.18
C PHE A 264 26.35 32.43 9.57
N PHE A 265 25.05 32.40 9.85
CA PHE A 265 24.30 33.55 10.36
C PHE A 265 24.79 33.99 11.74
N VAL A 266 25.07 33.05 12.64
CA VAL A 266 25.70 33.31 13.95
C VAL A 266 27.08 33.95 13.77
N LEU A 267 27.90 33.47 12.82
CA LEU A 267 29.18 34.09 12.48
C LEU A 267 29.01 35.55 11.99
N VAL A 268 28.08 35.80 11.06
CA VAL A 268 27.83 37.16 10.53
C VAL A 268 27.26 38.09 11.61
N ALA A 269 26.38 37.60 12.50
CA ALA A 269 25.88 38.35 13.64
C ALA A 269 26.99 38.68 14.66
N THR A 270 27.89 37.73 14.91
CA THR A 270 29.08 37.93 15.76
C THR A 270 29.99 39.01 15.16
N ILE A 271 30.20 39.01 13.84
CA ILE A 271 30.96 40.05 13.15
C ILE A 271 30.27 41.43 13.26
N ASN A 272 28.94 41.50 13.11
CA ASN A 272 28.16 42.74 13.30
C ASN A 272 28.42 43.34 14.69
N ILE A 273 28.32 42.54 15.75
CA ILE A 273 28.51 42.98 17.14
C ILE A 273 29.96 43.42 17.39
N LEU A 274 30.96 42.61 17.01
CA LEU A 274 32.37 42.89 17.29
C LEU A 274 32.94 44.07 16.49
N TYR A 275 32.65 44.13 15.19
CA TYR A 275 33.18 45.16 14.29
C TYR A 275 32.29 46.40 14.21
N LYS A 276 31.16 46.42 14.93
CA LYS A 276 30.16 47.50 14.96
C LYS A 276 29.70 47.91 13.55
N VAL A 277 29.57 46.92 12.66
CA VAL A 277 29.12 47.11 11.27
C VAL A 277 27.61 46.91 11.23
N ASP A 278 26.86 47.96 10.88
CA ASP A 278 25.40 47.85 10.78
C ASP A 278 24.97 47.03 9.54
N ILE A 279 24.80 45.72 9.72
CA ILE A 279 24.32 44.81 8.68
C ILE A 279 22.78 44.77 8.71
N HIS A 280 22.17 45.34 7.67
CA HIS A 280 20.72 45.28 7.44
C HIS A 280 20.23 43.82 7.19
N PRO A 281 19.05 43.41 7.67
CA PRO A 281 18.52 42.05 7.49
C PRO A 281 18.47 41.56 6.03
N MET A 282 18.26 42.46 5.06
CA MET A 282 18.32 42.10 3.62
C MET A 282 19.64 41.46 3.19
N HIS A 283 20.77 41.80 3.82
CA HIS A 283 22.05 41.14 3.48
C HIS A 283 22.06 39.67 3.88
N TYR A 284 21.35 39.28 4.95
CA TYR A 284 21.19 37.87 5.32
C TYR A 284 20.38 37.10 4.27
N LEU A 285 19.39 37.74 3.62
CA LEU A 285 18.61 37.14 2.54
C LEU A 285 19.49 36.86 1.31
N PHE A 286 20.32 37.83 0.90
CA PHE A 286 21.26 37.63 -0.22
C PHE A 286 22.36 36.61 0.11
N VAL A 287 22.82 36.53 1.36
CA VAL A 287 23.73 35.46 1.83
C VAL A 287 23.05 34.08 1.74
N ALA A 288 21.80 33.97 2.21
CA ALA A 288 21.02 32.73 2.10
C ALA A 288 20.81 32.31 0.63
N ALA A 289 20.49 33.26 -0.26
CA ALA A 289 20.40 33.01 -1.71
C ALA A 289 21.75 32.54 -2.30
N GLY A 290 22.88 33.09 -1.84
CA GLY A 290 24.22 32.63 -2.22
C GLY A 290 24.53 31.21 -1.75
N PHE A 291 24.13 30.83 -0.54
CA PHE A 291 24.19 29.44 -0.04
C PHE A 291 23.23 28.51 -0.80
N PHE A 292 22.06 29.00 -1.19
CA PHE A 292 21.06 28.26 -1.96
C PHE A 292 21.59 27.95 -3.38
N ALA A 293 22.29 28.90 -4.00
CA ALA A 293 22.91 28.72 -5.32
C ALA A 293 23.87 27.52 -5.38
N PHE A 294 24.64 27.23 -4.32
CA PHE A 294 25.48 26.02 -4.24
C PHE A 294 24.64 24.75 -4.43
N HIS A 295 23.56 24.63 -3.66
CA HIS A 295 22.69 23.46 -3.65
C HIS A 295 21.92 23.33 -4.97
N LEU A 296 21.49 24.47 -5.54
CA LEU A 296 20.82 24.53 -6.83
C LEU A 296 21.76 24.06 -7.97
N LEU A 297 22.96 24.63 -8.10
CA LEU A 297 23.92 24.20 -9.12
C LEU A 297 24.29 22.72 -8.95
N LEU A 298 24.54 22.27 -7.71
CA LEU A 298 24.86 20.86 -7.43
C LEU A 298 23.72 19.94 -7.90
N ALA A 299 22.46 20.26 -7.55
CA ALA A 299 21.29 19.47 -7.90
C ALA A 299 21.04 19.32 -9.41
N TYR A 300 21.50 20.27 -10.24
CA TYR A 300 21.36 20.19 -11.71
C TYR A 300 22.63 19.64 -12.39
N MET A 301 23.83 20.03 -11.95
CA MET A 301 25.09 19.60 -12.58
C MET A 301 25.44 18.14 -12.31
N VAL A 302 25.00 17.57 -11.18
CA VAL A 302 25.33 16.20 -10.77
C VAL A 302 24.80 15.10 -11.72
N GLY A 303 23.81 15.42 -12.55
CA GLY A 303 23.36 14.52 -13.62
C GLY A 303 24.24 14.50 -14.86
N ILE A 304 24.97 15.59 -15.10
CA ILE A 304 25.66 15.88 -16.36
C ILE A 304 27.16 15.57 -16.26
N ILE A 305 27.80 15.93 -15.15
CA ILE A 305 29.25 15.78 -14.96
C ILE A 305 29.60 14.98 -13.69
N HIS A 306 30.89 14.68 -13.51
CA HIS A 306 31.38 13.97 -12.33
C HIS A 306 31.08 14.73 -11.04
N ILE A 307 30.55 14.03 -10.03
CA ILE A 307 30.01 14.63 -8.80
C ILE A 307 31.00 15.53 -8.06
N HIS A 308 32.28 15.14 -7.95
CA HIS A 308 33.29 15.97 -7.29
C HIS A 308 33.58 17.27 -8.06
N ILE A 309 33.46 17.25 -9.40
CA ILE A 309 33.62 18.45 -10.24
C ILE A 309 32.40 19.36 -10.08
N ALA A 310 31.18 18.79 -10.12
CA ALA A 310 29.94 19.54 -9.87
C ALA A 310 29.97 20.23 -8.49
N PHE A 311 30.46 19.53 -7.47
CA PHE A 311 30.64 20.06 -6.11
C PHE A 311 31.62 21.24 -6.09
N VAL A 312 32.82 21.09 -6.68
CA VAL A 312 33.84 22.15 -6.70
C VAL A 312 33.36 23.39 -7.47
N VAL A 313 32.71 23.22 -8.62
CA VAL A 313 32.16 24.35 -9.40
C VAL A 313 31.07 25.06 -8.61
N SER A 314 30.11 24.33 -8.03
CA SER A 314 29.04 24.91 -7.21
C SER A 314 29.60 25.66 -6.00
N ALA A 315 30.62 25.09 -5.34
CA ALA A 315 31.28 25.69 -4.18
C ALA A 315 31.99 27.00 -4.55
N ALA A 316 32.79 26.97 -5.63
CA ALA A 316 33.46 28.16 -6.13
C ALA A 316 32.47 29.27 -6.50
N THR A 317 31.37 28.95 -7.19
CA THR A 317 30.32 29.91 -7.55
C THR A 317 29.68 30.54 -6.31
N SER A 318 29.26 29.74 -5.33
CA SER A 318 28.63 30.25 -4.10
C SER A 318 29.58 31.10 -3.24
N VAL A 319 30.84 30.66 -3.10
CA VAL A 319 31.87 31.44 -2.39
C VAL A 319 32.14 32.76 -3.11
N CYS A 320 32.31 32.76 -4.43
CA CYS A 320 32.51 34.00 -5.19
C CYS A 320 31.31 34.96 -5.07
N LEU A 321 30.07 34.47 -5.16
CA LEU A 321 28.86 35.28 -5.04
C LEU A 321 28.76 35.95 -3.66
N VAL A 322 28.82 35.17 -2.57
CA VAL A 322 28.68 35.71 -1.21
C VAL A 322 29.83 36.67 -0.87
N THR A 323 31.07 36.32 -1.24
CA THR A 323 32.24 37.11 -0.84
C THR A 323 32.37 38.42 -1.61
N SER A 324 32.10 38.42 -2.92
CA SER A 324 32.03 39.64 -3.72
C SER A 324 30.89 40.55 -3.26
N TYR A 325 29.70 39.97 -3.00
CA TYR A 325 28.54 40.71 -2.48
C TYR A 325 28.83 41.38 -1.14
N MET A 326 29.30 40.63 -0.13
CA MET A 326 29.56 41.20 1.20
C MET A 326 30.69 42.24 1.18
N SER A 327 31.71 42.06 0.34
CA SER A 327 32.80 43.03 0.19
C SER A 327 32.30 44.35 -0.43
N ALA A 328 31.45 44.27 -1.46
CA ALA A 328 30.88 45.43 -2.13
C ALA A 328 29.85 46.16 -1.24
N ALA A 329 28.89 45.42 -0.67
CA ALA A 329 27.80 45.97 0.13
C ALA A 329 28.30 46.73 1.38
N LEU A 330 29.34 46.21 2.04
CA LEU A 330 29.84 46.75 3.31
C LEU A 330 31.11 47.63 3.15
N ARG A 331 31.40 48.06 1.92
CA ARG A 331 32.43 49.06 1.55
C ARG A 331 33.79 48.86 2.27
N GLY A 332 34.25 47.61 2.33
CA GLY A 332 35.54 47.24 2.93
C GLY A 332 35.64 47.30 4.47
N ARG A 333 34.58 47.68 5.20
CA ARG A 333 34.56 47.66 6.68
C ARG A 333 34.33 46.27 7.28
N PHE A 334 33.90 45.33 6.45
CA PHE A 334 33.60 43.96 6.85
C PHE A 334 34.81 43.03 6.65
N PRO A 335 35.16 42.16 7.60
CA PRO A 335 36.30 41.24 7.52
C PRO A 335 36.02 40.08 6.54
N TRP A 336 36.01 40.37 5.24
CA TRP A 336 35.66 39.42 4.18
C TRP A 336 36.42 38.09 4.25
N LYS A 337 37.70 38.11 4.67
CA LYS A 337 38.51 36.89 4.86
C LYS A 337 37.91 35.92 5.89
N VAL A 338 37.30 36.43 6.95
CA VAL A 338 36.64 35.62 8.00
C VAL A 338 35.35 35.01 7.45
N ALA A 339 34.60 35.73 6.62
CA ALA A 339 33.42 35.19 5.95
C ALA A 339 33.78 34.15 4.87
N VAL A 340 34.87 34.34 4.10
CA VAL A 340 35.40 33.30 3.20
C VAL A 340 35.72 32.03 4.00
N ALA A 341 36.49 32.15 5.08
CA ALA A 341 36.88 31.00 5.91
C ALA A 341 35.66 30.31 6.54
N GLY A 342 34.70 31.09 7.06
CA GLY A 342 33.44 30.58 7.59
C GLY A 342 32.59 29.86 6.53
N GLN A 343 32.51 30.38 5.32
CA GLN A 343 31.75 29.73 4.24
C GLN A 343 32.46 28.46 3.75
N LEU A 344 33.79 28.47 3.60
CA LEU A 344 34.55 27.26 3.30
C LEU A 344 34.37 26.17 4.38
N PHE A 345 34.22 26.56 5.64
CA PHE A 345 33.98 25.62 6.74
C PHE A 345 32.52 25.13 6.77
N PHE A 346 31.55 26.04 6.93
CA PHE A 346 30.14 25.67 7.12
C PHE A 346 29.43 25.21 5.85
N LEU A 347 29.77 25.74 4.68
CA LEU A 347 29.20 25.26 3.42
C LEU A 347 30.05 24.11 2.86
N VAL A 348 31.33 24.37 2.56
CA VAL A 348 32.11 23.42 1.75
C VAL A 348 32.55 22.19 2.56
N LEU A 349 33.19 22.35 3.73
CA LEU A 349 33.68 21.21 4.52
C LEU A 349 32.52 20.35 5.06
N PHE A 350 31.47 20.98 5.61
CA PHE A 350 30.30 20.24 6.11
C PHE A 350 29.58 19.50 4.97
N SER A 351 29.31 20.13 3.82
CA SER A 351 28.70 19.43 2.68
C SER A 351 29.62 18.34 2.09
N TYR A 352 30.95 18.49 2.15
CA TYR A 352 31.88 17.45 1.69
C TYR A 352 31.95 16.24 2.64
N SER A 353 31.65 16.43 3.93
CA SER A 353 31.62 15.32 4.90
C SER A 353 30.61 14.21 4.56
N PHE A 354 29.59 14.50 3.74
CA PHE A 354 28.62 13.52 3.24
C PHE A 354 29.20 12.54 2.21
N PHE A 355 30.39 12.80 1.66
CA PHE A 355 31.12 11.86 0.82
C PHE A 355 31.86 10.79 1.64
N LEU A 356 32.01 10.99 2.96
CA LEU A 356 32.75 10.12 3.87
C LEU A 356 31.80 9.11 4.54
N LYS A 357 31.56 7.96 3.87
CA LYS A 357 30.65 6.90 4.35
C LYS A 357 31.01 6.48 5.78
N GLY A 358 30.04 6.58 6.69
CA GLY A 358 30.16 6.14 8.10
C GLY A 358 30.68 7.19 9.11
N ILE A 359 31.27 8.31 8.68
CA ILE A 359 31.88 9.29 9.60
C ILE A 359 31.37 10.75 9.45
N THR A 360 30.39 10.97 8.58
CA THR A 360 29.73 12.28 8.36
C THR A 360 29.27 12.93 9.68
N GLY A 361 28.47 12.21 10.49
CA GLY A 361 27.92 12.73 11.74
C GLY A 361 28.99 13.13 12.75
N LEU A 362 30.05 12.32 12.90
CA LEU A 362 31.19 12.62 13.76
C LEU A 362 31.94 13.89 13.30
N THR A 363 32.15 14.02 11.98
CA THR A 363 32.84 15.19 11.39
C THR A 363 32.07 16.49 11.65
N VAL A 364 30.74 16.45 11.46
CA VAL A 364 29.83 17.58 11.73
C VAL A 364 29.77 17.91 13.22
N ALA A 365 29.71 16.91 14.10
CA ALA A 365 29.67 17.11 15.56
C ALA A 365 30.95 17.81 16.06
N ILE A 366 32.13 17.32 15.65
CA ILE A 366 33.42 17.95 15.98
C ILE A 366 33.47 19.40 15.46
N GLY A 367 33.06 19.64 14.21
CA GLY A 367 33.03 20.98 13.63
C GLY A 367 32.09 21.95 14.38
N SER A 368 30.95 21.46 14.84
CA SER A 368 29.99 22.23 15.63
C SER A 368 30.54 22.59 17.02
N VAL A 369 31.17 21.63 17.72
CA VAL A 369 31.80 21.85 19.03
C VAL A 369 32.97 22.84 18.94
N VAL A 370 33.81 22.73 17.91
CA VAL A 370 34.90 23.69 17.67
C VAL A 370 34.35 25.10 17.38
N THR A 371 33.29 25.20 16.59
CA THR A 371 32.61 26.47 16.29
C THR A 371 32.10 27.15 17.55
N LEU A 372 31.42 26.38 18.41
CA LEU A 372 30.94 26.85 19.70
C LEU A 372 32.08 27.35 20.59
N ALA A 373 33.16 26.57 20.72
CA ALA A 373 34.30 26.94 21.56
C ALA A 373 34.96 28.25 21.09
N ILE A 374 35.05 28.46 19.77
CA ILE A 374 35.52 29.73 19.19
C ILE A 374 34.54 30.87 19.50
N LEU A 375 33.23 30.65 19.32
CA LEU A 375 32.20 31.66 19.61
C LEU A 375 32.27 32.12 21.07
N MET A 376 32.21 31.19 22.02
CA MET A 376 32.30 31.46 23.45
C MET A 376 33.57 32.26 23.81
N LYS A 377 34.73 31.87 23.27
CA LYS A 377 36.01 32.57 23.50
C LYS A 377 36.00 33.99 22.96
N VAL A 378 35.42 34.20 21.78
CA VAL A 378 35.40 35.50 21.10
C VAL A 378 34.36 36.45 21.72
N THR A 379 33.24 35.95 22.22
CA THR A 379 32.19 36.76 22.86
C THR A 379 32.36 36.94 24.38
N ALA A 380 33.39 36.34 25.00
CA ALA A 380 33.59 36.30 26.45
C ALA A 380 33.64 37.67 27.15
N HIS A 381 33.97 38.75 26.43
CA HIS A 381 34.11 40.11 26.95
C HIS A 381 33.04 41.09 26.44
N ILE A 382 31.92 40.58 25.92
CA ILE A 382 30.80 41.41 25.43
C ILE A 382 29.79 41.61 26.57
N ASP A 383 29.43 42.86 26.88
CA ASP A 383 28.29 43.16 27.75
C ASP A 383 26.98 43.01 26.95
N TRP A 384 26.28 41.90 27.18
CA TRP A 384 25.02 41.62 26.52
C TRP A 384 23.90 42.61 26.89
N ASN A 385 23.94 43.24 28.08
CA ASN A 385 22.94 44.22 28.49
C ASN A 385 23.03 45.49 27.65
N GLU A 386 24.24 45.96 27.32
CA GLU A 386 24.45 47.09 26.41
C GLU A 386 23.96 46.74 24.99
N VAL A 387 24.24 45.52 24.51
CA VAL A 387 23.85 45.06 23.17
C VAL A 387 22.32 45.04 22.95
N PHE A 388 21.53 44.80 24.00
CA PHE A 388 20.06 44.73 23.93
C PHE A 388 19.31 45.99 24.41
N SER A 389 19.92 46.88 25.20
CA SER A 389 19.25 48.06 25.79
C SER A 389 19.11 49.28 24.88
N GLY A 390 19.55 49.18 23.62
CA GLY A 390 19.52 50.28 22.63
C GLY A 390 18.15 50.62 22.05
N ALA A 391 17.20 51.08 22.86
CA ALA A 391 15.98 51.77 22.44
C ALA A 391 15.61 52.89 23.44
N GLY A 392 15.21 54.06 22.93
CA GLY A 392 15.11 55.29 23.73
C GLY A 392 14.01 55.31 24.81
N LYS A 393 14.27 56.05 25.90
CA LYS A 393 13.35 56.27 27.03
C LYS A 393 11.99 56.85 26.58
N PRO A 394 10.85 56.23 26.95
CA PRO A 394 9.56 56.92 26.97
C PRO A 394 9.48 57.91 28.14
N LYS A 395 8.72 59.00 27.97
CA LYS A 395 8.24 59.83 29.09
C LYS A 395 6.90 59.26 29.62
N THR A 396 6.76 59.27 30.94
CA THR A 396 5.52 59.01 31.71
C THR A 396 5.52 59.96 32.93
N PRO A 397 4.43 60.15 33.71
CA PRO A 397 3.21 59.33 33.78
C PRO A 397 1.85 60.09 33.84
N SER A 398 0.75 59.36 33.67
CA SER A 398 -0.48 59.46 34.48
C SER A 398 -1.31 58.16 34.28
N PRO A 399 -2.02 57.60 35.29
CA PRO A 399 -2.27 56.15 35.30
C PRO A 399 -3.74 55.72 35.14
N SER A 400 -3.95 54.57 34.49
CA SER A 400 -5.04 53.63 34.81
C SER A 400 -4.84 52.27 34.14
N GLY A 401 -4.91 51.18 34.93
CA GLY A 401 -5.38 49.87 34.44
C GLY A 401 -4.35 48.80 34.06
N LEU A 402 -4.04 47.94 35.04
CA LEU A 402 -3.54 46.55 34.93
C LEU A 402 -2.16 46.31 34.28
N GLY A 403 -1.47 45.27 34.78
CA GLY A 403 -0.06 45.01 34.49
C GLY A 403 0.18 43.82 33.56
N ALA A 404 1.35 43.81 32.94
CA ALA A 404 1.90 42.69 32.17
C ALA A 404 3.22 42.21 32.80
N VAL A 405 3.47 40.91 32.79
CA VAL A 405 4.70 40.28 33.29
C VAL A 405 5.74 40.22 32.16
N SER A 406 7.03 40.35 32.50
CA SER A 406 8.10 40.59 31.52
C SER A 406 8.66 39.30 30.88
N LEU A 407 8.42 39.12 29.58
CA LEU A 407 8.89 37.97 28.77
C LEU A 407 10.35 38.13 28.26
N ALA A 408 11.26 38.66 29.06
CA ALA A 408 12.60 39.06 28.61
C ALA A 408 13.69 37.96 28.67
N GLY A 409 13.42 36.78 29.24
CA GLY A 409 14.46 35.81 29.64
C GLY A 409 14.84 34.71 28.65
N LEU A 410 14.02 34.41 27.64
CA LEU A 410 14.04 33.07 27.00
C LEU A 410 14.84 32.94 25.69
N ILE A 411 15.40 34.02 25.14
CA ILE A 411 15.94 34.04 23.76
C ILE A 411 17.42 33.59 23.65
N VAL A 412 18.14 33.42 24.77
CA VAL A 412 19.59 33.15 24.75
C VAL A 412 19.95 31.65 24.77
N ALA A 413 19.02 30.74 25.10
CA ALA A 413 19.34 29.34 25.40
C ALA A 413 19.30 28.34 24.22
N THR A 414 18.62 28.66 23.10
CA THR A 414 18.31 27.67 22.04
C THR A 414 19.40 27.45 21.00
N ALA A 415 20.51 28.18 21.03
CA ALA A 415 21.58 28.11 20.02
C ALA A 415 22.60 26.96 20.23
N LEU A 416 22.34 26.02 21.15
CA LEU A 416 23.41 25.22 21.78
C LEU A 416 23.12 23.71 21.97
N GLY A 417 21.92 23.23 21.69
CA GLY A 417 21.53 21.83 21.92
C GLY A 417 21.70 20.93 20.69
N LEU A 418 22.75 20.10 20.68
CA LEU A 418 22.85 18.95 19.76
C LEU A 418 22.20 17.70 20.40
N SER A 419 21.18 17.16 19.72
CA SER A 419 20.80 15.74 19.64
C SER A 419 20.42 14.94 20.91
N SER A 420 19.25 14.29 20.81
CA SER A 420 18.84 13.03 21.48
C SER A 420 18.20 13.07 22.88
N CYS A 421 17.35 12.06 23.10
CA CYS A 421 16.68 11.63 24.35
C CYS A 421 15.36 12.31 24.77
N VAL A 422 14.27 11.68 24.30
CA VAL A 422 12.96 11.44 24.93
C VAL A 422 12.81 11.76 26.43
N GLY A 423 11.68 12.38 26.79
CA GLY A 423 11.13 12.32 28.16
C GLY A 423 10.18 13.47 28.53
N ILE A 424 8.88 13.33 28.25
CA ILE A 424 7.85 14.26 28.76
C ILE A 424 6.92 13.52 29.74
N ARG A 425 6.93 13.95 31.01
CA ARG A 425 5.80 13.79 31.94
C ARG A 425 4.96 15.08 31.90
N SER A 426 3.64 14.95 31.92
CA SER A 426 2.69 16.04 32.22
C SER A 426 2.68 16.35 33.73
N VAL A 427 2.08 17.42 34.26
CA VAL A 427 1.11 18.44 33.80
C VAL A 427 1.76 19.83 34.13
N SER A 428 1.43 21.01 33.57
CA SER A 428 0.13 21.64 33.30
C SER A 428 0.20 22.80 32.27
N ARG A 429 -0.93 23.51 32.09
CA ARG A 429 -1.17 24.68 31.23
C ARG A 429 -1.09 25.99 32.04
N ALA A 430 -0.44 27.01 31.50
CA ALA A 430 -0.61 28.43 31.83
C ALA A 430 -0.47 29.24 30.53
N GLU A 431 -1.13 30.39 30.45
CA GLU A 431 -1.52 31.05 29.19
C GLU A 431 -0.48 32.06 28.64
N GLU A 432 -0.85 32.78 27.56
CA GLU A 432 -0.06 33.70 26.71
C GLU A 432 0.79 33.02 25.61
N GLY A 433 0.81 33.49 24.35
CA GLY A 433 0.05 34.55 23.68
C GLY A 433 0.46 34.61 22.18
N GLN A 434 -0.45 35.04 21.29
CA GLN A 434 -0.31 34.93 19.83
C GLN A 434 1.09 35.28 19.22
N PRO A 435 1.62 34.48 18.26
CA PRO A 435 2.50 35.03 17.22
C PRO A 435 1.70 35.98 16.30
N PRO A 436 2.35 36.92 15.59
CA PRO A 436 1.64 38.02 14.94
C PRO A 436 0.57 37.53 13.96
N ILE A 437 -0.65 38.02 14.18
CA ILE A 437 -1.76 37.94 13.26
C ILE A 437 -1.26 38.42 11.90
N VAL A 438 -1.26 37.52 10.92
CA VAL A 438 -1.47 37.96 9.54
C VAL A 438 -2.86 38.56 9.57
N GLU A 439 -2.98 39.87 9.34
CA GLU A 439 -4.27 40.48 8.95
C GLU A 439 -4.62 39.93 7.56
N LEU A 440 -5.03 38.66 7.55
CA LEU A 440 -6.11 38.21 6.69
C LEU A 440 -7.25 39.15 7.04
N GLU A 441 -7.70 39.93 6.05
CA GLU A 441 -8.86 40.79 6.20
C GLU A 441 -9.98 39.98 6.87
N GLU A 442 -10.57 40.55 7.92
CA GLU A 442 -11.69 39.98 8.66
C GLU A 442 -12.84 39.67 7.69
N LYS A 443 -12.91 38.40 7.25
CA LYS A 443 -13.85 37.89 6.24
C LYS A 443 -14.35 36.51 6.66
N ASP A 444 -15.21 36.55 7.68
CA ASP A 444 -16.23 35.57 8.00
C ASP A 444 -15.83 34.08 7.87
N GLY A 445 -15.30 33.49 8.95
CA GLY A 445 -15.20 32.03 9.02
C GLY A 445 -14.60 31.42 10.30
N LEU A 446 -14.96 30.16 10.55
CA LEU A 446 -14.42 29.28 11.59
C LEU A 446 -13.36 28.35 10.98
N HIS A 447 -12.12 28.48 11.43
CA HIS A 447 -10.99 27.66 10.99
C HIS A 447 -10.75 26.50 11.97
N VAL A 448 -10.75 25.26 11.46
CA VAL A 448 -10.53 24.04 12.23
C VAL A 448 -9.34 23.28 11.64
N LYS A 449 -8.33 22.99 12.47
CA LYS A 449 -7.19 22.14 12.10
C LYS A 449 -7.07 20.97 13.07
N ALA A 450 -7.12 19.75 12.54
CA ALA A 450 -7.19 18.52 13.33
C ALA A 450 -6.23 17.47 12.77
N PHE A 451 -5.74 16.58 13.64
CA PHE A 451 -4.98 15.40 13.23
C PHE A 451 -5.91 14.20 13.34
N ILE A 452 -6.18 13.53 12.21
CA ILE A 452 -7.23 12.51 12.07
C ILE A 452 -6.58 11.23 11.55
N ASP A 453 -6.94 10.09 12.13
CA ASP A 453 -6.76 8.75 11.56
C ASP A 453 -8.17 8.17 11.42
N GLY A 454 -8.57 7.72 10.23
CA GLY A 454 -9.94 7.25 10.04
C GLY A 454 -11.01 8.33 10.05
N ILE A 455 -12.08 8.14 10.82
CA ILE A 455 -13.36 8.82 10.58
C ILE A 455 -13.91 9.48 11.85
N ASP A 456 -14.15 10.79 11.75
CA ASP A 456 -14.62 11.62 12.87
C ASP A 456 -15.54 12.74 12.39
N THR A 457 -16.55 13.07 13.18
CA THR A 457 -17.42 14.24 12.95
C THR A 457 -17.20 15.28 14.04
N ILE A 458 -16.87 16.52 13.68
CA ILE A 458 -17.00 17.66 14.60
C ILE A 458 -18.40 18.25 14.48
N LYS A 459 -19.12 18.30 15.59
CA LYS A 459 -20.41 18.98 15.75
C LYS A 459 -20.15 20.41 16.23
N ILE A 460 -20.96 21.36 15.78
CA ILE A 460 -20.86 22.79 16.08
C ILE A 460 -22.28 23.30 16.37
N LYS A 461 -22.54 23.79 17.59
CA LYS A 461 -23.84 24.27 18.03
C LYS A 461 -23.68 25.58 18.81
N GLY A 462 -24.11 26.70 18.23
CA GLY A 462 -23.90 28.02 18.83
C GLY A 462 -22.41 28.31 19.03
N ASN A 463 -21.97 28.41 20.29
CA ASN A 463 -20.56 28.56 20.63
C ASN A 463 -19.87 27.28 21.13
N GLU A 464 -20.51 26.10 21.02
CA GLU A 464 -19.97 24.83 21.50
C GLU A 464 -19.62 23.88 20.35
N LEU A 465 -18.50 23.17 20.47
CA LEU A 465 -18.02 22.18 19.51
C LEU A 465 -17.65 20.88 20.22
N TRP A 466 -17.99 19.72 19.66
CA TRP A 466 -17.51 18.42 20.15
C TRP A 466 -17.24 17.45 19.01
N TYR A 467 -16.41 16.44 19.25
CA TYR A 467 -16.22 15.33 18.33
C TYR A 467 -17.18 14.17 18.63
N GLU A 468 -17.59 13.50 17.56
CA GLU A 468 -18.15 12.14 17.54
C GLU A 468 -17.23 11.28 16.68
N HIS A 469 -16.62 10.27 17.28
CA HIS A 469 -15.65 9.38 16.67
C HIS A 469 -16.33 8.13 16.09
N HIS A 470 -15.93 7.74 14.87
CA HIS A 470 -16.59 6.66 14.12
C HIS A 470 -15.65 5.51 13.73
N ALA A 471 -14.37 5.74 13.44
CA ALA A 471 -13.43 4.68 13.07
C ALA A 471 -11.96 5.06 13.29
N TRP A 472 -11.12 4.05 13.55
CA TRP A 472 -9.67 4.10 13.79
C TRP A 472 -9.25 4.80 15.10
N ASP A 473 -8.22 5.66 15.11
CA ASP A 473 -7.72 6.31 16.33
C ASP A 473 -8.44 7.65 16.60
N LEU A 474 -8.65 7.99 17.89
CA LEU A 474 -9.34 9.23 18.29
C LEU A 474 -8.59 10.51 17.84
N PRO A 475 -9.28 11.57 17.35
CA PRO A 475 -8.70 12.84 16.93
C PRO A 475 -7.59 13.39 17.84
N GLY A 476 -6.44 13.64 17.22
CA GLY A 476 -5.20 14.06 17.87
C GLY A 476 -4.34 12.90 18.38
N LYS A 477 -4.92 11.74 18.70
CA LYS A 477 -4.19 10.54 19.08
C LYS A 477 -3.94 9.70 17.84
N TRP A 478 -2.72 9.18 17.70
CA TRP A 478 -2.40 8.20 16.68
C TRP A 478 -1.12 7.46 17.07
N ARG A 479 -0.98 6.19 16.66
CA ARG A 479 0.25 5.44 16.88
C ARG A 479 1.01 5.14 15.60
N ASP A 480 2.11 5.84 15.38
CA ASP A 480 3.09 5.50 14.36
C ASP A 480 3.81 4.19 14.75
N MET A 481 3.31 3.07 14.24
CA MET A 481 3.90 1.74 14.45
C MET A 481 5.25 1.56 13.76
N ILE A 482 5.59 2.37 12.75
CA ILE A 482 6.85 2.26 12.00
C ILE A 482 7.98 2.95 12.78
N ASN A 483 7.72 4.13 13.33
CA ASN A 483 8.70 4.93 14.07
C ASN A 483 8.57 4.77 15.60
N GLN A 484 7.59 4.01 16.10
CA GLN A 484 7.25 3.82 17.52
C GLN A 484 6.89 5.12 18.25
N ILE A 485 6.22 6.05 17.57
CA ILE A 485 5.82 7.36 18.12
C ILE A 485 4.33 7.35 18.45
N ASN A 486 3.99 7.72 19.69
CA ASN A 486 2.61 7.98 20.09
C ASN A 486 2.32 9.47 19.94
N HIS A 487 1.48 9.83 18.97
CA HIS A 487 0.99 11.18 18.78
C HIS A 487 -0.13 11.52 19.77
N ASN A 488 -0.16 12.77 20.21
CA ASN A 488 -1.20 13.34 21.05
C ASN A 488 -1.26 14.84 20.75
N GLU A 489 -1.74 15.17 19.57
CA GLU A 489 -1.83 16.51 19.02
C GLU A 489 -3.14 17.20 19.44
N PRO A 490 -3.15 18.55 19.59
CA PRO A 490 -4.38 19.29 19.81
C PRO A 490 -5.12 19.57 18.49
N THR A 491 -6.44 19.69 18.56
CA THR A 491 -7.25 20.34 17.51
C THR A 491 -7.15 21.86 17.71
N TYR A 492 -6.93 22.62 16.64
CA TYR A 492 -6.90 24.08 16.69
C TYR A 492 -8.20 24.65 16.15
N ILE A 493 -8.89 25.47 16.95
CA ILE A 493 -10.11 26.20 16.59
C ILE A 493 -9.77 27.69 16.54
N ASN A 494 -9.84 28.32 15.37
CA ASN A 494 -9.36 29.69 15.11
C ASN A 494 -7.93 29.93 15.65
N GLY A 495 -7.06 28.92 15.50
CA GLY A 495 -5.68 28.94 16.03
C GLY A 495 -5.55 28.65 17.53
N THR A 496 -6.65 28.55 18.28
CA THR A 496 -6.64 28.22 19.71
C THR A 496 -6.61 26.70 19.91
N ALA A 497 -5.61 26.20 20.65
CA ALA A 497 -5.44 24.77 20.89
C ALA A 497 -6.46 24.21 21.91
N TRP A 498 -7.31 23.31 21.43
CA TRP A 498 -8.21 22.45 22.18
C TRP A 498 -7.70 21.01 22.17
N ARG A 499 -7.78 20.33 23.31
CA ARG A 499 -7.50 18.90 23.44
C ARG A 499 -8.81 18.22 23.82
N PRO A 500 -9.42 17.42 22.93
CA PRO A 500 -10.67 16.73 23.24
C PRO A 500 -10.52 15.80 24.45
N GLU A 501 -11.37 16.00 25.46
CA GLU A 501 -11.54 15.06 26.57
C GLU A 501 -12.68 14.11 26.22
N TRP A 502 -12.43 12.81 26.22
CA TRP A 502 -13.35 11.81 25.66
C TRP A 502 -14.25 11.16 26.72
N GLN A 503 -15.50 10.90 26.35
CA GLN A 503 -16.50 10.15 27.10
C GLN A 503 -17.11 9.09 26.16
N GLY A 504 -16.50 7.91 26.11
CA GLY A 504 -16.71 6.97 25.01
C GLY A 504 -16.27 7.60 23.69
N ASN A 505 -17.06 7.40 22.63
CA ASN A 505 -16.78 7.93 21.29
C ASN A 505 -17.15 9.42 21.12
N VAL A 506 -17.54 10.13 22.18
CA VAL A 506 -17.94 11.55 22.09
C VAL A 506 -17.03 12.40 22.98
N SER A 507 -16.57 13.55 22.49
CA SER A 507 -15.78 14.47 23.33
C SER A 507 -16.68 15.37 24.18
N LYS A 508 -16.17 15.84 25.32
CA LYS A 508 -16.76 16.98 26.02
C LYS A 508 -16.78 18.21 25.10
N PRO A 509 -17.81 19.08 25.15
CA PRO A 509 -17.85 20.29 24.36
C PRO A 509 -16.74 21.29 24.71
N TYR A 510 -16.07 21.80 23.68
CA TYR A 510 -15.25 23.00 23.71
C TYR A 510 -16.12 24.23 23.47
N ARG A 511 -16.04 25.21 24.36
CA ARG A 511 -16.81 26.45 24.26
C ARG A 511 -15.93 27.60 23.76
N MET A 512 -16.29 28.17 22.61
CA MET A 512 -15.67 29.36 22.03
C MET A 512 -16.00 30.63 22.81
N ALA A 513 -15.09 31.60 22.76
CA ALA A 513 -15.27 32.93 23.37
C ALA A 513 -16.33 33.78 22.63
N GLU A 514 -16.56 33.52 21.35
CA GLU A 514 -17.51 34.25 20.49
C GLU A 514 -18.69 33.36 20.08
N THR A 515 -19.87 33.98 19.94
CA THR A 515 -21.10 33.27 19.57
C THR A 515 -21.28 33.25 18.06
N ILE A 516 -21.00 32.11 17.44
CA ILE A 516 -21.40 31.84 16.07
C ILE A 516 -22.89 31.46 16.07
N LEU A 517 -23.76 32.39 15.67
CA LEU A 517 -25.19 32.09 15.52
C LEU A 517 -25.43 31.30 14.23
N ALA A 518 -25.29 29.98 14.33
CA ALA A 518 -25.71 28.99 13.35
C ALA A 518 -27.25 28.94 13.20
N ARG A 519 -27.87 30.07 12.80
CA ARG A 519 -29.32 30.24 12.61
C ARG A 519 -29.76 30.28 11.14
N GLU A 520 -28.83 30.08 10.21
CA GLU A 520 -29.09 30.21 8.77
C GLU A 520 -29.14 28.83 8.09
N THR A 521 -30.00 28.72 7.08
CA THR A 521 -30.29 27.50 6.32
C THR A 521 -29.14 27.08 5.40
N ASN A 522 -29.21 25.82 4.90
CA ASN A 522 -28.23 25.13 4.03
C ASN A 522 -27.39 26.06 3.13
N ASP A 523 -28.09 26.88 2.35
CA ASP A 523 -27.68 27.61 1.15
C ASP A 523 -26.59 28.70 1.37
N ARG A 524 -26.06 28.82 2.60
CA ARG A 524 -25.10 29.87 2.99
C ARG A 524 -23.87 29.40 3.77
N ILE A 525 -23.74 28.11 4.04
CA ILE A 525 -22.59 27.56 4.79
C ILE A 525 -21.59 26.97 3.78
N GLN A 526 -20.43 27.61 3.63
CA GLN A 526 -19.36 27.12 2.75
C GLN A 526 -18.28 26.43 3.57
N LEU A 527 -18.08 25.12 3.34
CA LEU A 527 -16.96 24.36 3.89
C LEU A 527 -15.83 24.29 2.86
N THR A 528 -14.70 24.95 3.14
CA THR A 528 -13.50 24.91 2.32
C THR A 528 -12.44 24.03 2.99
N LYS A 529 -12.04 22.94 2.35
CA LYS A 529 -10.90 22.13 2.78
C LYS A 529 -9.58 22.73 2.27
N ILE A 530 -8.69 23.10 3.18
CA ILE A 530 -7.34 23.63 2.90
C ILE A 530 -6.30 22.51 2.82
N ALA A 531 -6.33 21.55 3.75
CA ALA A 531 -5.37 20.45 3.83
C ALA A 531 -6.01 19.13 4.32
N GLY A 532 -5.23 18.05 4.29
CA GLY A 532 -5.68 16.67 4.50
C GLY A 532 -5.79 15.90 3.18
N ARG A 533 -5.74 14.57 3.23
CA ARG A 533 -5.64 13.70 2.03
C ARG A 533 -6.95 13.00 1.65
N GLY A 534 -7.70 12.48 2.62
CA GLY A 534 -9.05 11.95 2.49
C GLY A 534 -10.10 13.06 2.44
N SER A 535 -11.39 12.75 2.61
CA SER A 535 -12.47 13.71 2.39
C SER A 535 -12.83 14.52 3.63
N VAL A 536 -13.44 15.69 3.44
CA VAL A 536 -14.17 16.40 4.49
C VAL A 536 -15.49 16.89 3.91
N SER A 537 -16.60 16.64 4.61
CA SER A 537 -17.95 17.01 4.16
C SER A 537 -18.82 17.52 5.31
N ILE A 538 -19.84 18.32 4.98
CA ILE A 538 -20.92 18.61 5.91
C ILE A 538 -21.88 17.41 5.91
N THR A 539 -22.19 16.86 7.09
CA THR A 539 -23.11 15.71 7.26
C THR A 539 -24.48 16.12 7.82
N ASP A 540 -24.56 17.22 8.56
CA ASP A 540 -25.80 17.89 8.92
C ASP A 540 -25.58 19.39 8.87
N THR A 541 -26.59 20.15 8.48
CA THR A 541 -26.62 21.61 8.63
C THR A 541 -27.53 22.04 9.78
N PRO A 542 -27.36 23.27 10.31
CA PRO A 542 -28.20 23.80 11.38
C PRO A 542 -29.67 23.86 10.99
N LYS A 543 -30.51 23.08 11.67
CA LYS A 543 -31.96 23.04 11.48
C LYS A 543 -32.67 22.85 12.82
N PRO A 544 -33.96 23.23 12.97
CA PRO A 544 -34.69 23.05 14.23
C PRO A 544 -34.65 21.61 14.75
N GLU A 545 -34.63 20.62 13.85
CA GLU A 545 -34.70 19.18 14.15
C GLU A 545 -33.40 18.63 14.77
N ASN A 546 -32.25 19.31 14.57
CA ASN A 546 -30.99 18.97 15.23
C ASN A 546 -30.52 20.06 16.21
N ASP A 547 -31.46 20.87 16.70
CA ASP A 547 -31.23 22.00 17.61
C ASP A 547 -30.13 22.96 17.11
N TYR A 548 -30.18 23.27 15.81
CA TYR A 548 -29.27 24.18 15.10
C TYR A 548 -27.79 23.74 15.15
N THR A 549 -27.54 22.44 15.00
CA THR A 549 -26.19 21.86 15.00
C THR A 549 -25.69 21.66 13.55
N LEU A 550 -24.48 22.15 13.26
CA LEU A 550 -23.71 21.84 12.05
C LEU A 550 -22.79 20.64 12.35
N SER A 551 -22.75 19.64 11.47
CA SER A 551 -21.87 18.47 11.57
C SER A 551 -20.90 18.43 10.41
N ILE A 552 -19.60 18.35 10.67
CA ILE A 552 -18.54 18.26 9.65
C ILE A 552 -17.75 16.97 9.87
N ARG A 553 -17.80 16.06 8.90
CA ARG A 553 -17.12 14.76 8.91
C ARG A 553 -15.77 14.88 8.23
N PHE A 554 -14.72 14.42 8.89
CA PHE A 554 -13.41 14.10 8.36
C PHE A 554 -13.38 12.59 8.07
N ASP A 555 -12.84 12.21 6.91
CA ASP A 555 -12.80 10.81 6.46
C ASP A 555 -11.43 10.52 5.83
N ASP A 556 -10.52 10.04 6.67
CA ASP A 556 -9.16 9.60 6.38
C ASP A 556 -9.04 8.05 6.36
N ASP A 557 -10.14 7.33 6.16
CA ASP A 557 -10.18 5.86 6.05
C ASP A 557 -9.54 5.38 4.73
N MET A 558 -8.22 5.55 4.64
CA MET A 558 -7.42 5.24 3.47
C MET A 558 -6.41 4.12 3.79
N PRO A 559 -6.43 3.00 3.03
CA PRO A 559 -5.56 1.87 3.29
C PRO A 559 -4.07 2.25 3.30
N PHE A 560 -3.38 1.86 4.37
CA PHE A 560 -1.92 1.92 4.54
C PHE A 560 -1.31 3.33 4.67
N THR A 561 -2.04 4.34 5.16
CA THR A 561 -1.52 5.72 5.23
C THR A 561 -1.35 6.36 6.63
N GLY A 562 -1.85 5.80 7.73
CA GLY A 562 -1.64 6.32 9.11
C GLY A 562 -2.53 7.52 9.46
N ALA A 563 -2.13 8.46 10.32
CA ALA A 563 -2.87 9.72 10.52
C ALA A 563 -2.39 10.85 9.58
N GLU A 564 -3.23 11.85 9.36
CA GLU A 564 -2.89 13.07 8.58
C GLU A 564 -3.44 14.36 9.21
N TRP A 565 -2.79 15.49 8.92
CA TRP A 565 -3.31 16.81 9.30
C TRP A 565 -4.35 17.33 8.30
N TYR A 566 -5.56 17.55 8.82
CA TYR A 566 -6.66 18.21 8.15
C TYR A 566 -6.76 19.69 8.57
N GLU A 567 -7.11 20.56 7.63
CA GLU A 567 -7.26 22.00 7.86
C GLU A 567 -8.41 22.49 6.99
N VAL A 568 -9.42 23.11 7.61
CA VAL A 568 -10.69 23.49 6.96
C VAL A 568 -11.22 24.83 7.48
N VAL A 569 -11.89 25.60 6.62
CA VAL A 569 -12.60 26.84 6.98
C VAL A 569 -14.09 26.65 6.70
N VAL A 570 -14.93 27.05 7.65
CA VAL A 570 -16.38 27.16 7.50
C VAL A 570 -16.76 28.63 7.41
N GLN A 571 -17.43 29.07 6.35
CA GLN A 571 -17.85 30.46 6.17
C GLN A 571 -19.38 30.56 6.13
N TRP A 572 -19.94 31.66 6.62
CA TRP A 572 -21.37 31.96 6.61
C TRP A 572 -21.62 33.21 5.75
N GLY A 573 -22.61 33.16 4.86
CA GLY A 573 -22.88 34.23 3.88
C GLY A 573 -23.24 35.61 4.49
N PRO A 574 -23.04 36.71 3.73
CA PRO A 574 -23.17 38.08 4.24
C PRO A 574 -24.62 38.49 4.53
N ARG A 575 -24.82 39.20 5.65
CA ARG A 575 -26.11 39.77 6.05
C ARG A 575 -26.45 41.03 5.26
N TYR A 576 -27.58 41.04 4.56
CA TYR A 576 -28.21 42.27 4.05
C TYR A 576 -29.71 42.33 4.33
N THR A 577 -30.14 43.50 4.81
CA THR A 577 -31.52 43.81 5.17
C THR A 577 -32.31 44.28 3.94
N LEU A 578 -33.51 43.74 3.73
CA LEU A 578 -34.37 44.06 2.58
C LEU A 578 -34.81 45.54 2.54
N LYS A 579 -34.82 46.11 1.32
CA LYS A 579 -35.66 47.24 0.93
C LYS A 579 -36.16 47.07 -0.51
N GLU A 580 -37.44 47.39 -0.71
CA GLU A 580 -38.17 47.24 -1.97
C GLU A 580 -37.75 48.26 -3.03
N SER A 581 -37.83 47.88 -4.32
CA SER A 581 -38.77 48.48 -5.30
C SER A 581 -38.58 47.85 -6.69
N ALA A 582 -39.62 47.91 -7.52
CA ALA A 582 -39.68 47.24 -8.83
C ALA A 582 -39.22 48.14 -9.98
N GLU A 583 -38.72 47.54 -11.07
CA GLU A 583 -39.30 47.65 -12.42
C GLU A 583 -38.56 46.77 -13.45
N GLU A 584 -39.32 46.22 -14.40
CA GLU A 584 -38.90 45.45 -15.59
C GLU A 584 -38.81 46.40 -16.83
N PRO A 585 -38.40 45.99 -18.06
CA PRO A 585 -37.83 44.70 -18.49
C PRO A 585 -36.64 44.79 -19.51
N SER A 586 -36.10 43.60 -19.83
CA SER A 586 -35.84 43.08 -21.20
C SER A 586 -34.40 42.77 -21.66
N LYS A 587 -34.32 41.61 -22.33
CA LYS A 587 -33.29 41.08 -23.26
C LYS A 587 -31.94 40.61 -22.69
N GLY A 588 -31.85 39.29 -22.48
CA GLY A 588 -30.57 38.59 -22.58
C GLY A 588 -30.51 37.21 -21.93
N ASP A 589 -31.42 36.29 -22.24
CA ASP A 589 -31.46 34.98 -21.57
C ASP A 589 -30.35 34.03 -22.10
N SER A 590 -29.13 34.27 -21.64
CA SER A 590 -28.20 33.20 -21.34
C SER A 590 -28.72 32.45 -20.12
N ILE A 591 -29.07 31.17 -20.28
CA ILE A 591 -29.58 30.36 -19.16
C ILE A 591 -28.51 30.25 -18.09
N SER A 592 -28.78 30.84 -16.92
CA SER A 592 -28.00 30.63 -15.71
C SER A 592 -28.26 29.22 -15.19
N ALA A 593 -27.22 28.40 -15.06
CA ALA A 593 -27.32 27.14 -14.34
C ALA A 593 -27.53 27.43 -12.84
N SER A 594 -28.78 27.27 -12.39
CA SER A 594 -29.12 27.14 -10.97
C SER A 594 -28.44 25.90 -10.37
N GLU A 595 -28.38 25.84 -9.04
CA GLU A 595 -28.08 24.61 -8.30
C GLU A 595 -29.22 23.59 -8.50
N GLU A 596 -29.30 22.99 -9.68
CA GLU A 596 -30.07 21.76 -9.88
C GLU A 596 -29.32 20.63 -9.19
N SER A 597 -30.04 19.91 -8.33
CA SER A 597 -29.61 18.58 -7.89
C SER A 597 -29.30 17.75 -9.12
N LEU A 598 -28.16 17.05 -9.12
CA LEU A 598 -27.72 16.18 -10.21
C LEU A 598 -28.93 15.33 -10.68
N PRO A 599 -29.46 15.56 -11.90
CA PRO A 599 -30.69 14.89 -12.33
C PRO A 599 -30.50 13.39 -12.24
N ARG A 600 -31.51 12.60 -11.86
CA ARG A 600 -31.31 11.13 -11.81
C ARG A 600 -30.87 10.57 -13.15
N ILE A 601 -30.09 9.50 -13.12
CA ILE A 601 -29.77 8.72 -14.33
C ILE A 601 -31.11 8.17 -14.84
N PRO A 602 -31.45 8.36 -16.14
CA PRO A 602 -32.71 7.86 -16.68
C PRO A 602 -32.83 6.35 -16.47
N ALA A 603 -33.99 5.88 -16.01
CA ALA A 603 -34.24 4.46 -15.89
C ALA A 603 -34.29 3.83 -17.30
N ALA A 604 -34.13 2.50 -17.40
CA ALA A 604 -34.18 1.83 -18.69
C ALA A 604 -35.55 2.05 -19.38
N GLU A 605 -36.62 2.20 -18.62
CA GLU A 605 -37.98 2.48 -19.05
C GLU A 605 -38.08 3.84 -19.77
N ASP A 606 -37.41 4.87 -19.26
CA ASP A 606 -37.50 6.27 -19.71
C ASP A 606 -36.76 6.54 -21.04
N LEU A 607 -35.83 5.66 -21.42
CA LEU A 607 -35.02 5.83 -22.63
C LEU A 607 -35.81 5.50 -23.91
N PRO A 608 -35.50 6.14 -25.05
CA PRO A 608 -36.25 5.93 -26.29
C PRO A 608 -36.05 4.53 -26.89
N GLY A 609 -37.08 4.01 -27.56
CA GLY A 609 -37.06 2.74 -28.27
C GLY A 609 -37.80 1.60 -27.56
N VAL A 610 -37.91 0.47 -28.26
CA VAL A 610 -38.50 -0.77 -27.75
C VAL A 610 -37.42 -1.60 -27.08
N LEU A 611 -37.71 -2.20 -25.92
CA LEU A 611 -36.81 -3.12 -25.24
C LEU A 611 -36.66 -4.42 -26.06
N VAL A 612 -35.47 -4.68 -26.58
CA VAL A 612 -35.16 -5.84 -27.45
C VAL A 612 -34.31 -6.90 -26.76
N PHE A 613 -33.66 -6.56 -25.64
CA PHE A 613 -32.99 -7.52 -24.78
C PHE A 613 -32.99 -7.02 -23.32
N HIS A 614 -33.17 -7.94 -22.39
CA HIS A 614 -32.95 -7.72 -20.95
C HIS A 614 -32.37 -9.01 -20.34
N GLY A 615 -31.24 -8.90 -19.65
CA GLY A 615 -30.62 -10.04 -18.99
C GLY A 615 -29.52 -9.67 -18.01
N ARG A 616 -29.19 -10.64 -17.15
CA ARG A 616 -28.21 -10.52 -16.07
C ARG A 616 -26.91 -11.20 -16.45
N TYR A 617 -25.80 -10.61 -16.05
CA TYR A 617 -24.46 -11.07 -16.36
C TYR A 617 -23.71 -11.44 -15.08
N LYS A 618 -23.10 -12.62 -15.10
CA LYS A 618 -22.14 -13.06 -14.11
C LYS A 618 -20.77 -12.49 -14.48
N HIS A 619 -20.16 -11.75 -13.58
CA HIS A 619 -18.82 -11.21 -13.76
C HIS A 619 -17.82 -12.04 -12.94
N ARG A 620 -16.61 -12.20 -13.46
CA ARG A 620 -15.52 -12.92 -12.82
C ARG A 620 -14.23 -12.15 -12.99
N SER A 621 -13.54 -11.85 -11.88
CA SER A 621 -12.28 -11.12 -11.86
C SER A 621 -11.18 -11.99 -11.28
N ARG A 622 -10.12 -12.21 -12.07
CA ARG A 622 -8.95 -13.04 -11.73
C ARG A 622 -9.34 -14.44 -11.21
N GLY A 623 -10.28 -15.07 -11.89
CA GLY A 623 -10.80 -16.41 -11.55
C GLY A 623 -11.92 -16.43 -10.50
N ARG A 624 -12.15 -15.34 -9.75
CA ARG A 624 -13.20 -15.27 -8.72
C ARG A 624 -14.48 -14.64 -9.23
N ASP A 625 -15.62 -15.27 -8.97
CA ASP A 625 -16.94 -14.76 -9.32
C ASP A 625 -17.31 -13.53 -8.44
N ILE A 626 -17.97 -12.54 -9.04
CA ILE A 626 -18.54 -11.39 -8.33
C ILE A 626 -20.01 -11.74 -7.99
N GLU A 627 -20.34 -11.70 -6.69
CA GLU A 627 -21.60 -12.21 -6.14
C GLU A 627 -22.85 -11.47 -6.66
N GLN A 628 -22.73 -10.17 -6.91
CA GLN A 628 -23.80 -9.35 -7.47
C GLN A 628 -23.69 -9.33 -9.01
N PRO A 629 -24.67 -9.86 -9.76
CA PRO A 629 -24.64 -9.80 -11.22
C PRO A 629 -24.84 -8.35 -11.70
N GLY A 630 -24.22 -8.01 -12.83
CA GLY A 630 -24.58 -6.82 -13.58
C GLY A 630 -25.85 -7.08 -14.38
N GLU A 631 -26.57 -6.01 -14.73
CA GLU A 631 -27.85 -6.09 -15.43
C GLU A 631 -27.81 -5.22 -16.68
N LEU A 632 -28.26 -5.74 -17.83
CA LEU A 632 -28.20 -5.08 -19.13
C LEU A 632 -29.60 -4.99 -19.75
N TRP A 633 -29.94 -3.79 -20.22
CA TRP A 633 -31.08 -3.55 -21.11
C TRP A 633 -30.58 -3.02 -22.45
N LEU A 634 -31.10 -3.55 -23.56
CA LEU A 634 -30.90 -2.99 -24.90
C LEU A 634 -32.22 -2.49 -25.45
N LYS A 635 -32.29 -1.22 -25.81
CA LYS A 635 -33.46 -0.61 -26.48
C LYS A 635 -33.10 -0.24 -27.91
N GLN A 636 -34.04 -0.49 -28.83
CA GLN A 636 -33.91 -0.19 -30.25
C GLN A 636 -35.02 0.75 -30.71
N THR A 637 -34.64 1.85 -31.36
CA THR A 637 -35.57 2.79 -31.98
C THR A 637 -36.01 2.31 -33.37
N GLN A 638 -37.10 2.89 -33.90
CA GLN A 638 -37.66 2.50 -35.21
C GLN A 638 -36.69 2.70 -36.39
N ASP A 639 -35.69 3.58 -36.26
CA ASP A 639 -34.65 3.81 -37.26
C ASP A 639 -33.44 2.86 -37.12
N GLY A 640 -33.50 1.91 -36.18
CA GLY A 640 -32.50 0.88 -35.94
C GLY A 640 -31.44 1.22 -34.89
N SER A 641 -31.38 2.47 -34.41
CA SER A 641 -30.40 2.94 -33.42
C SER A 641 -30.54 2.18 -32.09
N ILE A 642 -29.42 1.93 -31.39
CA ILE A 642 -29.36 1.11 -30.18
C ILE A 642 -28.90 1.96 -28.98
N THR A 643 -29.57 1.79 -27.84
CA THR A 643 -29.05 2.22 -26.54
C THR A 643 -28.93 1.02 -25.60
N ALA A 644 -27.73 0.83 -25.06
CA ALA A 644 -27.44 -0.12 -23.99
C ALA A 644 -27.43 0.62 -22.64
N VAL A 645 -28.05 0.03 -21.62
CA VAL A 645 -28.02 0.49 -20.23
C VAL A 645 -27.49 -0.64 -19.38
N THR A 646 -26.50 -0.37 -18.54
CA THR A 646 -25.94 -1.37 -17.64
C THR A 646 -25.96 -0.86 -16.20
N HIS A 647 -26.58 -1.60 -15.29
CA HIS A 647 -26.47 -1.36 -13.86
C HIS A 647 -25.46 -2.34 -13.27
N LEU A 648 -24.49 -1.84 -12.50
CA LEU A 648 -23.37 -2.60 -11.95
C LEU A 648 -23.37 -2.45 -10.42
N PRO A 649 -24.17 -3.24 -9.69
CA PRO A 649 -24.36 -3.07 -8.24
C PRO A 649 -23.04 -3.10 -7.45
N PHE A 650 -22.09 -3.94 -7.86
CA PHE A 650 -20.77 -4.09 -7.24
C PHE A 650 -19.85 -2.87 -7.43
N MET A 651 -20.18 -1.93 -8.32
CA MET A 651 -19.54 -0.60 -8.44
C MET A 651 -20.48 0.55 -8.05
N GLY A 652 -21.74 0.25 -7.71
CA GLY A 652 -22.80 1.23 -7.42
C GLY A 652 -23.19 2.12 -8.61
N SER A 653 -22.77 1.77 -9.84
CA SER A 653 -22.79 2.66 -11.00
C SER A 653 -23.72 2.19 -12.11
N THR A 654 -24.28 3.14 -12.85
CA THR A 654 -25.04 2.91 -14.09
C THR A 654 -24.27 3.48 -15.28
N GLU A 655 -24.11 2.67 -16.32
CA GLU A 655 -23.54 3.04 -17.61
C GLU A 655 -24.64 3.12 -18.68
N ILE A 656 -24.54 4.07 -19.61
CA ILE A 656 -25.42 4.18 -20.78
C ILE A 656 -24.56 4.43 -22.02
N ALA A 657 -24.74 3.59 -23.05
CA ALA A 657 -24.07 3.71 -24.34
C ALA A 657 -25.13 3.80 -25.46
N SER A 658 -25.20 4.94 -26.14
CA SER A 658 -26.13 5.16 -27.26
C SER A 658 -25.38 5.29 -28.58
N GLY A 659 -25.85 4.58 -29.60
CA GLY A 659 -25.35 4.68 -30.97
C GLY A 659 -26.36 5.24 -31.96
N ASP A 660 -25.89 5.67 -33.12
CA ASP A 660 -26.73 6.04 -34.27
C ASP A 660 -27.17 4.84 -35.12
N LYS A 661 -28.03 5.08 -36.12
CA LYS A 661 -28.45 4.10 -37.13
C LYS A 661 -27.33 3.51 -38.02
N LYS A 662 -26.07 3.93 -37.82
CA LYS A 662 -24.88 3.34 -38.43
C LYS A 662 -24.03 2.57 -37.39
N ASN A 663 -24.57 2.32 -36.21
CA ASN A 663 -23.91 1.69 -35.06
C ASN A 663 -22.65 2.43 -34.56
N ARG A 664 -22.57 3.75 -34.80
CA ARG A 664 -21.49 4.58 -34.24
C ARG A 664 -21.94 5.12 -32.89
N LEU A 665 -21.11 4.97 -31.86
CA LEU A 665 -21.38 5.49 -30.53
C LEU A 665 -21.45 7.03 -30.58
N THR A 666 -22.58 7.60 -30.16
CA THR A 666 -22.84 9.05 -30.12
C THR A 666 -22.84 9.60 -28.71
N HIS A 667 -23.11 8.76 -27.70
CA HIS A 667 -23.09 9.15 -26.30
C HIS A 667 -22.61 7.99 -25.42
N TYR A 668 -21.74 8.29 -24.46
CA TYR A 668 -21.39 7.38 -23.37
C TYR A 668 -21.50 8.12 -22.03
N ARG A 669 -22.27 7.55 -21.10
CA ARG A 669 -22.49 8.07 -19.75
C ARG A 669 -22.07 7.02 -18.74
N VAL A 670 -21.41 7.45 -17.67
CA VAL A 670 -21.24 6.68 -16.43
C VAL A 670 -21.55 7.57 -15.24
N GLY A 671 -22.20 7.02 -14.22
CA GLY A 671 -22.45 7.76 -12.99
C GLY A 671 -23.06 6.92 -11.89
N THR A 672 -23.24 7.55 -10.73
CA THR A 672 -23.95 7.03 -9.58
C THR A 672 -25.09 8.00 -9.26
N ASP A 673 -26.28 7.49 -8.96
CA ASP A 673 -27.36 8.35 -8.49
C ASP A 673 -27.11 8.82 -7.03
N PRO A 674 -27.50 10.05 -6.67
CA PRO A 674 -27.47 10.50 -5.28
C PRO A 674 -28.34 9.59 -4.39
N SER A 675 -27.78 9.12 -3.28
CA SER A 675 -28.45 8.16 -2.38
C SER A 675 -28.10 8.45 -0.92
N GLY A 676 -29.10 8.89 -0.14
CA GLY A 676 -28.88 9.49 1.18
C GLY A 676 -27.94 10.69 1.07
N ASP A 677 -26.96 10.74 1.97
CA ASP A 677 -25.94 11.80 2.00
C ASP A 677 -24.76 11.55 1.03
N ARG A 678 -24.79 10.48 0.21
CA ARG A 678 -23.77 10.24 -0.80
C ARG A 678 -24.07 11.10 -2.04
N PRO A 679 -23.23 12.10 -2.38
CA PRO A 679 -23.37 12.81 -3.64
C PRO A 679 -23.16 11.82 -4.79
N GLY A 680 -24.12 11.79 -5.72
CA GLY A 680 -23.93 11.10 -6.99
C GLY A 680 -22.87 11.81 -7.83
N TYR A 681 -22.28 11.09 -8.78
CA TYR A 681 -21.43 11.70 -9.80
C TYR A 681 -21.90 11.32 -11.20
N ARG A 682 -21.53 12.13 -12.20
CA ARG A 682 -21.84 11.94 -13.61
C ARG A 682 -20.67 12.31 -14.47
N ILE A 683 -20.35 11.44 -15.42
CA ILE A 683 -19.43 11.69 -16.52
C ILE A 683 -20.21 11.38 -17.81
N ASP A 684 -20.34 12.39 -18.66
CA ASP A 684 -21.00 12.36 -19.95
C ASP A 684 -19.98 12.64 -21.06
N LEU A 685 -19.99 11.82 -22.10
CA LEU A 685 -19.12 11.94 -23.26
C LEU A 685 -19.97 11.93 -24.54
N GLY A 686 -20.28 13.11 -25.06
CA GLY A 686 -20.97 13.29 -26.33
C GLY A 686 -19.99 13.18 -27.50
N LEU A 687 -20.07 12.11 -28.29
CA LEU A 687 -19.10 11.78 -29.32
C LEU A 687 -19.51 12.33 -30.70
N ARG A 688 -18.57 13.02 -31.37
CA ARG A 688 -18.69 13.55 -32.73
C ARG A 688 -17.43 13.20 -33.52
N ASP A 689 -17.49 13.29 -34.85
CA ASP A 689 -16.27 13.15 -35.66
C ASP A 689 -15.32 14.33 -35.40
N GLY A 690 -14.06 14.04 -35.06
CA GLY A 690 -13.04 15.03 -34.71
C GLY A 690 -13.04 15.57 -33.26
N THR A 691 -14.16 15.46 -32.53
CA THR A 691 -14.32 16.06 -31.18
C THR A 691 -15.25 15.23 -30.29
N ALA A 692 -14.92 15.09 -29.02
CA ALA A 692 -15.82 14.64 -27.96
C ALA A 692 -16.12 15.81 -27.00
N LEU A 693 -17.37 15.93 -26.55
CA LEU A 693 -17.77 16.87 -25.49
C LEU A 693 -17.84 16.15 -24.17
N LEU A 694 -17.04 16.59 -23.21
CA LEU A 694 -16.99 16.03 -21.86
C LEU A 694 -17.73 16.93 -20.87
N THR A 695 -18.78 16.38 -20.26
CA THR A 695 -19.47 16.98 -19.12
C THR A 695 -19.25 16.12 -17.88
N ARG A 696 -18.84 16.73 -16.77
CA ARG A 696 -18.53 16.08 -15.50
C ARG A 696 -19.16 16.86 -14.36
N ARG A 697 -19.87 16.15 -13.50
CA ARG A 697 -20.60 16.72 -12.37
C ARG A 697 -20.48 15.82 -11.14
N GLY A 698 -20.28 16.41 -9.97
CA GLY A 698 -20.06 15.66 -8.72
C GLY A 698 -18.70 14.96 -8.65
N VAL A 699 -17.68 15.47 -9.34
CA VAL A 699 -16.31 14.93 -9.31
C VAL A 699 -15.31 16.01 -8.86
N ARG A 700 -14.02 15.66 -8.75
CA ARG A 700 -12.96 16.55 -8.25
C ARG A 700 -12.85 17.89 -9.02
N GLU A 701 -13.06 17.86 -10.32
CA GLU A 701 -13.11 19.04 -11.20
C GLU A 701 -14.31 18.87 -12.14
N ASP A 702 -15.40 19.57 -11.82
CA ASP A 702 -16.59 19.64 -12.67
C ASP A 702 -16.31 20.46 -13.94
N CYS A 703 -16.91 20.06 -15.05
CA CYS A 703 -16.84 20.79 -16.32
C CYS A 703 -18.08 20.54 -17.16
N ASP A 704 -18.48 21.50 -17.99
CA ASP A 704 -19.57 21.33 -18.96
C ASP A 704 -19.01 21.47 -20.38
N ASP A 705 -19.39 20.53 -21.26
CA ASP A 705 -19.09 20.48 -22.70
C ASP A 705 -17.61 20.77 -23.05
N LYS A 706 -16.68 20.30 -22.22
CA LYS A 706 -15.23 20.42 -22.44
C LYS A 706 -14.84 19.67 -23.71
N GLU A 707 -14.41 20.40 -24.75
CA GLU A 707 -13.95 19.80 -26.00
C GLU A 707 -12.65 19.00 -25.82
N LEU A 708 -12.73 17.69 -26.03
CA LEU A 708 -11.60 16.78 -26.16
C LEU A 708 -11.40 16.45 -27.64
N LYS A 709 -10.16 16.54 -28.12
CA LYS A 709 -9.84 16.21 -29.52
C LYS A 709 -9.86 14.69 -29.72
N VAL A 710 -10.56 14.25 -30.77
CA VAL A 710 -10.62 12.86 -31.21
C VAL A 710 -10.06 12.79 -32.63
N PRO A 711 -9.28 11.77 -33.02
CA PRO A 711 -8.86 11.65 -34.41
C PRO A 711 -10.08 11.44 -35.32
N HIS A 712 -10.12 12.12 -36.47
CA HIS A 712 -11.16 11.86 -37.48
C HIS A 712 -11.23 10.36 -37.81
N GLU A 713 -12.46 9.86 -37.98
CA GLU A 713 -12.79 8.46 -38.28
C GLU A 713 -12.40 7.42 -37.20
N ALA A 714 -11.81 7.83 -36.06
CA ALA A 714 -11.50 6.90 -34.97
C ALA A 714 -12.77 6.47 -34.21
N LEU A 715 -12.78 5.22 -33.74
CA LEU A 715 -13.90 4.62 -33.00
C LEU A 715 -13.60 4.59 -31.49
N PHE A 716 -14.62 4.55 -30.64
CA PHE A 716 -14.38 4.29 -29.21
C PHE A 716 -13.99 2.81 -29.01
N ASP A 717 -13.11 2.50 -28.06
CA ASP A 717 -12.71 1.11 -27.81
C ASP A 717 -13.87 0.29 -27.16
N PRO A 718 -14.36 -0.80 -27.78
CA PRO A 718 -15.34 -1.70 -27.16
C PRO A 718 -14.82 -2.41 -25.90
N ASN A 719 -13.50 -2.40 -25.64
CA ASN A 719 -12.89 -2.96 -24.44
C ASN A 719 -12.58 -1.87 -23.38
N THR A 720 -13.41 -0.81 -23.30
CA THR A 720 -13.30 0.24 -22.29
C THR A 720 -13.57 -0.27 -20.85
N ARG A 721 -13.56 0.64 -19.88
CA ARG A 721 -13.96 0.43 -18.49
C ARG A 721 -14.68 1.68 -17.95
N PRO A 722 -15.55 1.57 -16.91
CA PRO A 722 -15.63 0.46 -15.95
C PRO A 722 -16.02 -0.89 -16.56
N ASP A 723 -16.99 -0.93 -17.48
CA ASP A 723 -17.36 -2.14 -18.22
C ASP A 723 -17.07 -2.08 -19.74
N SER A 724 -16.78 -3.25 -20.32
CA SER A 724 -16.65 -3.46 -21.76
C SER A 724 -17.98 -3.69 -22.45
N TYR A 725 -18.93 -4.44 -21.86
CA TYR A 725 -20.08 -4.89 -22.65
C TYR A 725 -21.11 -3.80 -22.91
N CYS A 726 -21.23 -2.76 -22.06
CA CYS A 726 -22.17 -1.67 -22.29
C CYS A 726 -21.90 -1.00 -23.66
N ALA A 727 -20.68 -0.49 -23.86
CA ALA A 727 -20.27 0.10 -25.13
C ALA A 727 -20.14 -0.93 -26.27
N ALA A 728 -19.64 -2.14 -25.99
CA ALA A 728 -19.46 -3.18 -27.03
C ALA A 728 -20.78 -3.63 -27.68
N ASN A 729 -21.89 -3.65 -26.95
CA ASN A 729 -23.22 -3.98 -27.50
C ASN A 729 -23.67 -3.02 -28.62
N VAL A 730 -23.13 -1.79 -28.66
CA VAL A 730 -23.28 -0.84 -29.77
C VAL A 730 -22.14 -1.03 -30.79
N LEU A 731 -20.89 -0.93 -30.33
CA LEU A 731 -19.71 -0.80 -31.19
C LEU A 731 -19.41 -2.03 -32.06
N LEU A 732 -19.64 -3.25 -31.56
CA LEU A 732 -19.38 -4.48 -32.32
C LEU A 732 -20.26 -4.58 -33.59
N ARG A 733 -21.45 -3.97 -33.56
CA ARG A 733 -22.37 -3.87 -34.72
C ARG A 733 -21.84 -2.92 -35.80
N GLY A 734 -20.88 -2.05 -35.47
CA GLY A 734 -20.29 -1.05 -36.37
C GLY A 734 -19.09 -1.55 -37.19
N PHE A 735 -18.39 -2.60 -36.75
CA PHE A 735 -17.20 -3.10 -37.46
C PHE A 735 -17.52 -3.83 -38.78
N GLY A 736 -18.71 -4.41 -38.91
CA GLY A 736 -19.22 -4.97 -40.17
C GLY A 736 -18.37 -6.09 -40.78
N LEU A 737 -17.70 -6.90 -39.94
CA LEU A 737 -16.80 -7.98 -40.38
C LEU A 737 -17.55 -9.23 -40.81
N ARG A 738 -17.17 -9.78 -41.97
CA ARG A 738 -17.60 -11.12 -42.41
C ARG A 738 -16.86 -12.20 -41.62
N GLU A 739 -17.43 -13.40 -41.55
CA GLU A 739 -16.73 -14.58 -41.01
C GLU A 739 -15.39 -14.81 -41.75
N GLY A 740 -14.32 -15.03 -40.98
CA GLY A 740 -12.94 -15.11 -41.47
C GLY A 740 -12.29 -13.78 -41.83
N GLU A 741 -12.97 -12.64 -41.63
CA GLU A 741 -12.44 -11.31 -41.94
C GLU A 741 -11.76 -10.68 -40.71
N SER A 742 -10.56 -10.12 -40.92
CA SER A 742 -9.75 -9.45 -39.91
C SER A 742 -9.38 -8.05 -40.42
N LYS A 743 -9.68 -6.99 -39.67
CA LYS A 743 -9.36 -5.60 -40.03
C LYS A 743 -8.78 -4.82 -38.86
N GLU A 744 -7.95 -3.85 -39.18
CA GLU A 744 -7.42 -2.90 -38.20
C GLU A 744 -8.26 -1.62 -38.16
N PHE A 745 -8.53 -1.16 -36.94
CA PHE A 745 -9.30 0.04 -36.65
C PHE A 745 -8.49 0.95 -35.75
N ARG A 746 -8.50 2.25 -36.05
CA ARG A 746 -8.01 3.26 -35.12
C ARG A 746 -9.10 3.50 -34.07
N VAL A 747 -8.74 3.34 -32.81
CA VAL A 747 -9.63 3.56 -31.67
C VAL A 747 -9.06 4.59 -30.70
N PHE A 748 -9.91 5.08 -29.82
CA PHE A 748 -9.52 5.91 -28.68
C PHE A 748 -10.24 5.46 -27.40
N ASP A 749 -9.61 5.74 -26.27
CA ASP A 749 -10.07 5.41 -24.92
C ASP A 749 -9.55 6.51 -23.96
N TRP A 750 -9.98 6.51 -22.71
CA TRP A 750 -9.50 7.46 -21.70
C TRP A 750 -7.98 7.39 -21.54
N ASP A 751 -7.30 8.54 -21.58
CA ASP A 751 -5.88 8.62 -21.29
C ASP A 751 -5.58 8.28 -19.81
N ASN A 752 -4.31 8.19 -19.44
CA ASN A 752 -3.91 7.86 -18.07
C ASN A 752 -4.09 9.01 -17.05
N THR A 753 -4.65 10.15 -17.46
CA THR A 753 -4.94 11.30 -16.58
C THR A 753 -6.43 11.48 -16.34
N GLY A 754 -7.27 10.98 -17.25
CA GLY A 754 -8.69 11.28 -17.30
C GLY A 754 -8.99 12.63 -17.95
N GLU A 755 -8.00 13.45 -18.29
CA GLU A 755 -8.22 14.80 -18.85
C GLU A 755 -8.17 14.85 -20.37
N ALA A 756 -7.83 13.74 -21.02
CA ALA A 756 -7.79 13.61 -22.47
C ALA A 756 -8.17 12.19 -22.94
N LEU A 757 -8.21 12.02 -24.25
CA LEU A 757 -8.43 10.74 -24.92
C LEU A 757 -7.12 10.34 -25.62
N ALA A 758 -6.74 9.07 -25.50
CA ALA A 758 -5.54 8.50 -26.11
C ALA A 758 -5.93 7.54 -27.24
N ASP A 759 -5.36 7.75 -28.43
CA ASP A 759 -5.63 6.93 -29.61
C ASP A 759 -4.58 5.84 -29.85
N TYR A 760 -5.03 4.74 -30.46
CA TYR A 760 -4.21 3.57 -30.80
C TYR A 760 -4.92 2.72 -31.86
N THR A 761 -4.30 1.60 -32.22
CA THR A 761 -4.77 0.66 -33.24
C THR A 761 -5.10 -0.67 -32.58
N ILE A 762 -6.29 -1.18 -32.88
CA ILE A 762 -6.70 -2.56 -32.60
C ILE A 762 -6.92 -3.29 -33.93
N ARG A 763 -6.79 -4.60 -33.91
CA ARG A 763 -7.29 -5.50 -34.94
C ARG A 763 -8.50 -6.23 -34.37
N VAL A 764 -9.60 -6.25 -35.11
CA VAL A 764 -10.76 -7.08 -34.79
C VAL A 764 -10.89 -8.12 -35.88
N GLU A 765 -10.99 -9.37 -35.44
CA GLU A 765 -11.16 -10.55 -36.29
C GLU A 765 -12.48 -11.22 -35.96
N HIS A 766 -13.21 -11.64 -36.98
CA HIS A 766 -14.37 -12.51 -36.81
C HIS A 766 -13.92 -13.95 -37.11
N ALA A 767 -13.58 -14.70 -36.06
CA ALA A 767 -13.01 -16.06 -36.14
C ALA A 767 -14.01 -17.13 -36.62
N GLY A 768 -15.29 -16.76 -36.74
CA GLY A 768 -16.40 -17.61 -37.15
C GLY A 768 -17.33 -17.94 -35.98
N LYS A 769 -18.21 -18.92 -36.18
CA LYS A 769 -19.14 -19.38 -35.14
C LYS A 769 -18.61 -20.58 -34.36
N GLU A 770 -18.76 -20.55 -33.04
CA GLU A 770 -18.51 -21.71 -32.18
C GLU A 770 -19.56 -21.87 -31.07
N SER A 771 -19.57 -23.05 -30.44
CA SER A 771 -20.47 -23.38 -29.33
C SER A 771 -19.90 -22.87 -28.00
N VAL A 772 -20.68 -22.07 -27.29
CA VAL A 772 -20.29 -21.42 -26.04
C VAL A 772 -21.25 -21.82 -24.92
N ASP A 773 -20.71 -22.41 -23.86
CA ASP A 773 -21.44 -22.71 -22.64
C ASP A 773 -21.38 -21.52 -21.66
N VAL A 774 -22.55 -21.02 -21.27
CA VAL A 774 -22.73 -20.01 -20.22
C VAL A 774 -23.88 -20.43 -19.29
N PRO A 775 -24.05 -19.85 -18.10
CA PRO A 775 -25.10 -20.28 -17.17
C PRO A 775 -26.52 -20.20 -17.76
N ALA A 776 -26.79 -19.27 -18.68
CA ALA A 776 -28.06 -19.14 -19.40
C ALA A 776 -28.34 -20.24 -20.45
N GLY A 777 -27.39 -21.14 -20.73
CA GLY A 777 -27.50 -22.21 -21.73
C GLY A 777 -26.29 -22.31 -22.66
N THR A 778 -26.35 -23.27 -23.59
CA THR A 778 -25.35 -23.42 -24.67
C THR A 778 -25.82 -22.69 -25.93
N PHE A 779 -24.99 -21.82 -26.49
CA PHE A 779 -25.31 -21.04 -27.68
C PHE A 779 -24.23 -21.18 -28.76
N GLU A 780 -24.65 -21.30 -30.02
CA GLU A 780 -23.80 -21.01 -31.17
C GLU A 780 -23.66 -19.48 -31.29
N ALA A 781 -22.43 -18.98 -31.16
CA ALA A 781 -22.12 -17.55 -31.12
C ALA A 781 -20.96 -17.21 -32.07
N ASN A 782 -21.04 -16.03 -32.68
CA ASN A 782 -19.96 -15.45 -33.49
C ASN A 782 -18.82 -15.01 -32.55
N HIS A 783 -17.61 -15.52 -32.77
CA HIS A 783 -16.42 -15.23 -31.96
C HIS A 783 -15.64 -14.08 -32.60
N PHE A 784 -15.55 -12.97 -31.87
CA PHE A 784 -14.77 -11.79 -32.25
C PHE A 784 -13.53 -11.66 -31.36
N VAL A 785 -12.35 -11.68 -31.98
CA VAL A 785 -11.05 -11.54 -31.30
C VAL A 785 -10.54 -10.12 -31.51
N LEU A 786 -10.48 -9.34 -30.43
CA LEU A 786 -9.85 -8.02 -30.43
C LEU A 786 -8.41 -8.14 -29.96
N THR A 787 -7.45 -7.86 -30.85
CA THR A 787 -6.01 -7.80 -30.54
C THR A 787 -5.50 -6.37 -30.64
N GLN A 788 -4.89 -5.86 -29.58
CA GLN A 788 -4.27 -4.54 -29.59
C GLN A 788 -2.94 -4.56 -30.38
N ILE A 789 -2.79 -3.65 -31.35
CA ILE A 789 -1.64 -3.58 -32.25
C ILE A 789 -0.61 -2.55 -31.78
N THR A 790 -1.05 -1.34 -31.41
CA THR A 790 -0.16 -0.27 -30.90
C THR A 790 -0.46 0.04 -29.44
N SER A 791 0.55 0.46 -28.68
CA SER A 791 0.41 0.75 -27.23
C SER A 791 -0.01 2.20 -26.97
N ALA A 792 -0.94 2.41 -26.03
CA ALA A 792 -1.35 3.74 -25.58
C ALA A 792 -1.26 3.89 -24.05
N ASN A 793 -0.96 5.09 -23.57
CA ASN A 793 -1.02 5.39 -22.13
C ASN A 793 -2.45 5.78 -21.75
N THR A 794 -3.35 4.80 -21.82
CA THR A 794 -4.69 4.87 -21.22
C THR A 794 -4.62 4.63 -19.72
N TRP A 795 -5.72 4.88 -18.99
CA TRP A 795 -5.90 4.47 -17.59
C TRP A 795 -5.51 2.99 -17.38
N PHE A 796 -5.88 2.13 -18.34
CA PHE A 796 -5.63 0.67 -18.32
C PHE A 796 -4.28 0.24 -18.91
N LYS A 797 -3.38 1.20 -19.22
CA LYS A 797 -2.03 0.93 -19.73
C LYS A 797 -2.05 -0.06 -20.92
N LYS A 798 -3.01 0.11 -21.83
CA LYS A 798 -3.24 -0.69 -23.04
C LYS A 798 -1.90 -0.88 -23.82
N ARG A 799 -1.48 -2.12 -24.13
CA ARG A 799 -0.22 -2.43 -24.85
C ARG A 799 -0.48 -3.32 -26.06
N ALA A 800 0.42 -3.26 -27.02
CA ALA A 800 0.50 -4.22 -28.11
C ALA A 800 0.49 -5.67 -27.57
N GLY A 801 -0.28 -6.54 -28.22
CA GLY A 801 -0.47 -7.95 -27.83
C GLY A 801 -1.52 -8.20 -26.74
N HIS A 802 -2.28 -7.19 -26.28
CA HIS A 802 -3.46 -7.45 -25.43
C HIS A 802 -4.57 -8.08 -26.27
N VAL A 803 -5.16 -9.18 -25.78
CA VAL A 803 -6.29 -9.86 -26.45
C VAL A 803 -7.54 -9.77 -25.59
N THR A 804 -8.71 -9.63 -26.24
CA THR A 804 -10.03 -9.74 -25.61
C THR A 804 -11.00 -10.38 -26.59
N ASP A 805 -11.68 -11.43 -26.15
CA ASP A 805 -12.65 -12.18 -26.91
C ASP A 805 -14.07 -11.75 -26.56
N PHE A 806 -14.92 -11.68 -27.58
CA PHE A 806 -16.36 -11.46 -27.44
C PHE A 806 -17.11 -12.56 -28.19
N TRP A 807 -18.08 -13.19 -27.54
CA TRP A 807 -18.98 -14.15 -28.17
C TRP A 807 -20.36 -13.54 -28.30
N VAL A 808 -20.82 -13.42 -29.55
CA VAL A 808 -21.93 -12.54 -29.92
C VAL A 808 -22.93 -13.30 -30.79
N LEU A 809 -24.19 -13.33 -30.39
CA LEU A 809 -25.26 -13.99 -31.12
C LEU A 809 -25.68 -13.20 -32.37
N ASP A 810 -26.45 -13.82 -33.26
CA ASP A 810 -26.89 -13.20 -34.53
C ASP A 810 -27.80 -11.97 -34.36
N ASN A 811 -28.43 -11.79 -33.20
CA ASN A 811 -29.15 -10.57 -32.82
C ASN A 811 -28.25 -9.51 -32.13
N HIS A 812 -26.93 -9.72 -32.16
CA HIS A 812 -25.90 -8.90 -31.52
C HIS A 812 -26.01 -8.79 -29.99
N VAL A 813 -26.56 -9.80 -29.32
CA VAL A 813 -26.45 -9.97 -27.87
C VAL A 813 -25.11 -10.65 -27.56
N ILE A 814 -24.34 -10.08 -26.65
CA ILE A 814 -23.08 -10.67 -26.18
C ILE A 814 -23.41 -11.74 -25.12
N VAL A 815 -22.98 -12.99 -25.31
CA VAL A 815 -23.16 -14.05 -24.29
C VAL A 815 -21.95 -14.24 -23.39
N ARG A 816 -20.75 -13.93 -23.89
CA ARG A 816 -19.50 -14.04 -23.13
C ARG A 816 -18.49 -12.97 -23.55
N VAL A 817 -17.68 -12.51 -22.61
CA VAL A 817 -16.47 -11.69 -22.84
C VAL A 817 -15.32 -12.29 -22.03
N LEU A 818 -14.12 -12.35 -22.59
CA LEU A 818 -12.90 -12.78 -21.88
C LEU A 818 -11.73 -11.84 -22.19
N ARG A 819 -11.20 -11.17 -21.16
CA ARG A 819 -9.96 -10.36 -21.24
C ARG A 819 -8.79 -11.20 -20.72
N HIS A 820 -7.67 -11.28 -21.45
CA HIS A 820 -6.57 -12.20 -21.09
C HIS A 820 -5.56 -11.65 -20.08
N ARG A 821 -5.12 -10.40 -20.23
CA ARG A 821 -3.97 -9.86 -19.48
C ARG A 821 -4.29 -9.46 -18.04
N GLU A 822 -5.48 -8.94 -17.81
CA GLU A 822 -6.06 -8.75 -16.49
C GLU A 822 -7.32 -9.61 -16.48
N PRO A 823 -7.22 -10.91 -16.10
CA PRO A 823 -8.27 -11.88 -16.36
C PRO A 823 -9.62 -11.39 -15.85
N TYR A 824 -10.52 -11.09 -16.78
CA TYR A 824 -11.87 -10.63 -16.50
C TYR A 824 -12.80 -11.29 -17.48
N GLU A 825 -13.74 -12.06 -16.96
CA GLU A 825 -14.70 -12.84 -17.71
C GLU A 825 -16.11 -12.38 -17.36
N ILE A 826 -16.98 -12.34 -18.37
CA ILE A 826 -18.37 -11.94 -18.25
C ILE A 826 -19.17 -13.02 -18.98
N GLN A 827 -20.22 -13.55 -18.35
CA GLN A 827 -21.05 -14.62 -18.89
C GLN A 827 -22.53 -14.28 -18.69
N LEU A 828 -23.38 -14.53 -19.69
CA LEU A 828 -24.82 -14.37 -19.56
C LEU A 828 -25.36 -15.38 -18.52
N LEU A 829 -25.87 -14.85 -17.40
CA LEU A 829 -26.40 -15.63 -16.29
C LEU A 829 -27.80 -16.13 -16.60
N ASP A 830 -28.67 -15.20 -17.00
CA ASP A 830 -30.04 -15.43 -17.45
C ASP A 830 -30.55 -14.22 -18.25
N TYR A 831 -31.69 -14.37 -18.92
CA TYR A 831 -32.35 -13.31 -19.68
C TYR A 831 -33.87 -13.44 -19.58
N ALA A 832 -34.55 -12.29 -19.65
CA ALA A 832 -36.01 -12.21 -19.62
C ALA A 832 -36.61 -11.85 -20.99
N ILE A 833 -35.85 -11.16 -21.86
CA ILE A 833 -36.31 -10.71 -23.17
C ILE A 833 -35.17 -10.92 -24.19
N PRO A 834 -35.45 -11.41 -25.41
CA PRO A 834 -36.70 -12.01 -25.88
C PRO A 834 -36.92 -13.41 -25.28
N ASP A 835 -38.10 -14.01 -25.45
CA ASP A 835 -38.43 -15.37 -24.94
C ASP A 835 -37.42 -16.46 -25.34
N LYS A 836 -36.76 -16.29 -26.50
CA LYS A 836 -35.70 -17.18 -26.97
C LYS A 836 -34.65 -16.40 -27.77
N LEU A 837 -33.39 -16.54 -27.36
CA LEU A 837 -32.25 -16.02 -28.11
C LEU A 837 -31.90 -16.92 -29.33
N PRO A 838 -31.36 -16.34 -30.43
CA PRO A 838 -30.86 -17.11 -31.57
C PRO A 838 -29.61 -17.92 -31.18
N GLY A 839 -29.27 -18.95 -31.96
CA GLY A 839 -28.13 -19.82 -31.69
C GLY A 839 -28.28 -20.76 -30.48
N HIS A 840 -29.36 -20.67 -29.69
CA HIS A 840 -29.58 -21.52 -28.51
C HIS A 840 -29.67 -23.02 -28.86
N LEU A 841 -28.62 -23.78 -28.53
CA LEU A 841 -28.47 -25.22 -28.81
C LEU A 841 -29.04 -26.08 -27.68
N ARG A 842 -28.81 -25.71 -26.42
CA ARG A 842 -29.20 -26.48 -25.24
C ARG A 842 -29.68 -25.56 -24.13
N ALA A 843 -30.83 -25.89 -23.54
CA ALA A 843 -31.38 -25.20 -22.39
C ALA A 843 -30.40 -25.23 -21.20
N PRO A 844 -30.42 -24.22 -20.31
CA PRO A 844 -29.61 -24.23 -19.10
C PRO A 844 -29.80 -25.54 -18.33
N ALA A 845 -28.70 -26.08 -17.78
CA ALA A 845 -28.79 -27.24 -16.92
C ALA A 845 -29.74 -26.94 -15.75
N PRO A 846 -30.64 -27.87 -15.38
CA PRO A 846 -31.62 -27.58 -14.34
C PRO A 846 -30.90 -27.20 -13.04
N PRO A 847 -31.30 -26.10 -12.36
CA PRO A 847 -30.79 -25.84 -11.02
C PRO A 847 -31.16 -27.02 -10.12
N ALA A 848 -30.31 -27.34 -9.15
CA ALA A 848 -30.58 -28.38 -8.17
C ALA A 848 -31.77 -27.95 -7.28
N SER A 849 -33.00 -28.23 -7.74
CA SER A 849 -34.22 -27.67 -7.17
C SER A 849 -34.87 -28.59 -6.15
N LYS A 850 -35.26 -28.03 -5.00
CA LYS A 850 -36.53 -28.41 -4.37
C LYS A 850 -37.60 -27.36 -4.74
N GLN A 851 -38.74 -27.88 -5.19
CA GLN A 851 -39.98 -27.16 -5.50
C GLN A 851 -40.62 -26.61 -4.19
N THR A 852 -41.62 -25.73 -4.13
CA THR A 852 -42.75 -25.37 -5.05
C THR A 852 -43.29 -24.01 -4.56
N SER A 853 -43.92 -23.14 -5.36
CA SER A 853 -45.37 -23.16 -5.68
C SER A 853 -45.74 -21.95 -6.57
N GLU A 854 -46.77 -22.09 -7.41
CA GLU A 854 -47.16 -21.10 -8.43
C GLU A 854 -48.11 -19.98 -7.93
N ALA A 855 -48.21 -18.96 -8.80
CA ALA A 855 -48.93 -17.69 -8.69
C ALA A 855 -50.39 -17.70 -8.18
N ALA A 856 -50.77 -16.65 -7.43
CA ALA A 856 -51.46 -15.48 -7.99
C ALA A 856 -51.96 -14.47 -6.93
N GLY A 857 -51.75 -13.17 -7.19
CA GLY A 857 -52.62 -12.10 -6.67
C GLY A 857 -52.06 -11.17 -5.59
N ALA A 858 -52.17 -9.86 -5.88
CA ALA A 858 -51.98 -8.70 -4.99
C ALA A 858 -50.55 -8.40 -4.46
N LEU A 859 -50.08 -7.19 -4.77
CA LEU A 859 -49.11 -6.47 -3.94
C LEU A 859 -49.78 -6.12 -2.60
N PRO A 860 -49.15 -6.45 -1.46
CA PRO A 860 -48.99 -5.40 -0.45
C PRO A 860 -47.68 -5.47 0.34
N LYS A 861 -47.14 -4.25 0.57
CA LYS A 861 -46.30 -3.81 1.70
C LYS A 861 -44.94 -4.48 1.95
N VAL A 862 -43.95 -3.59 2.12
CA VAL A 862 -42.66 -3.86 2.75
C VAL A 862 -42.90 -4.24 4.21
N GLU A 863 -42.67 -5.51 4.56
CA GLU A 863 -42.34 -5.94 5.92
C GLU A 863 -40.86 -6.31 5.97
N THR A 864 -40.18 -5.81 7.00
CA THR A 864 -38.78 -6.13 7.28
C THR A 864 -38.63 -7.63 7.54
N THR A 865 -38.06 -8.35 6.58
CA THR A 865 -37.75 -9.77 6.76
C THR A 865 -36.52 -9.90 7.64
N GLU A 866 -36.68 -10.34 8.88
CA GLU A 866 -35.55 -10.83 9.67
C GLU A 866 -34.85 -11.95 8.90
N MET A 867 -33.52 -11.87 8.77
CA MET A 867 -32.75 -12.99 8.25
C MET A 867 -32.87 -14.18 9.20
N ALA A 868 -32.99 -15.38 8.64
CA ALA A 868 -33.10 -16.60 9.45
C ALA A 868 -31.91 -16.71 10.44
N PRO A 869 -32.15 -17.08 11.71
CA PRO A 869 -31.10 -17.23 12.69
C PRO A 869 -30.11 -18.33 12.29
N LEU A 870 -28.85 -18.18 12.70
CA LEU A 870 -27.83 -19.21 12.52
C LEU A 870 -28.30 -20.54 13.17
N PRO A 871 -27.94 -21.70 12.58
CA PRO A 871 -28.22 -23.00 13.17
C PRO A 871 -27.46 -23.20 14.50
N SER A 872 -27.78 -24.27 15.23
CA SER A 872 -27.16 -24.59 16.53
C SER A 872 -25.62 -24.54 16.43
N PRO A 873 -24.91 -23.81 17.32
CA PRO A 873 -23.45 -23.73 17.23
C PRO A 873 -22.75 -25.09 17.40
N ARG A 874 -23.40 -26.05 18.06
CA ARG A 874 -22.95 -27.46 18.11
C ARG A 874 -23.92 -28.31 17.31
N GLU A 875 -23.41 -28.98 16.29
CA GLU A 875 -24.18 -29.84 15.39
C GLU A 875 -23.79 -31.31 15.57
N GLU A 876 -24.72 -32.23 15.30
CA GLU A 876 -24.43 -33.66 15.24
C GLU A 876 -23.80 -33.98 13.87
N GLY A 877 -22.72 -34.75 13.88
CA GLY A 877 -21.91 -35.03 12.71
C GLY A 877 -20.80 -36.04 13.00
N ASP A 878 -20.32 -36.72 11.96
CA ASP A 878 -19.30 -37.77 12.08
C ASP A 878 -17.96 -37.17 12.49
N VAL A 879 -17.36 -37.71 13.56
CA VAL A 879 -16.00 -37.34 13.99
C VAL A 879 -14.99 -37.86 12.96
N LEU A 880 -14.19 -36.93 12.41
CA LEU A 880 -13.19 -37.21 11.38
C LEU A 880 -11.77 -37.29 11.96
N ALA A 881 -11.47 -36.38 12.89
CA ALA A 881 -10.21 -36.31 13.60
C ALA A 881 -10.51 -35.96 15.06
N PHE A 882 -9.89 -36.67 15.99
CA PHE A 882 -10.01 -36.42 17.42
C PHE A 882 -8.70 -36.75 18.13
N ASP A 883 -8.28 -35.86 19.02
CA ASP A 883 -7.18 -36.08 19.96
C ASP A 883 -7.62 -35.59 21.35
N ASP A 884 -7.48 -36.44 22.36
CA ASP A 884 -7.72 -36.08 23.78
C ASP A 884 -6.42 -35.68 24.50
N PHE A 885 -5.27 -35.80 23.84
CA PHE A 885 -3.96 -35.48 24.38
C PHE A 885 -3.61 -36.22 25.69
N ASP A 886 -4.19 -37.39 25.96
CA ASP A 886 -3.93 -38.14 27.21
C ASP A 886 -2.60 -38.91 27.17
N GLY A 887 -1.51 -38.17 27.36
CA GLY A 887 -0.16 -38.70 27.51
C GLY A 887 0.58 -39.02 26.21
N PHE A 888 -0.12 -39.05 25.07
CA PHE A 888 0.45 -39.11 23.71
C PHE A 888 -0.39 -38.26 22.74
N LEU A 889 0.10 -38.07 21.51
CA LEU A 889 -0.66 -37.45 20.43
C LEU A 889 -1.30 -38.57 19.59
N SER A 890 -2.62 -38.52 19.44
CA SER A 890 -3.40 -39.55 18.72
C SER A 890 -3.52 -39.30 17.21
N LEU A 891 -3.34 -38.05 16.78
CA LEU A 891 -3.34 -37.67 15.36
C LEU A 891 -1.91 -37.50 14.82
N ASP A 892 -1.77 -37.55 13.50
CA ASP A 892 -0.50 -37.27 12.81
C ASP A 892 -0.31 -35.75 12.68
N TRP A 893 0.24 -35.14 13.73
CA TRP A 893 0.41 -33.68 13.82
C TRP A 893 1.69 -33.21 13.13
N GLU A 894 1.55 -32.34 12.15
CA GLU A 894 2.64 -31.48 11.69
C GLU A 894 2.86 -30.35 12.71
N ILE A 895 4.05 -30.33 13.34
CA ILE A 895 4.43 -29.30 14.30
C ILE A 895 5.34 -28.29 13.60
N LEU A 896 4.80 -27.12 13.22
CA LEU A 896 5.61 -26.07 12.61
C LEU A 896 6.55 -25.47 13.66
N HIS A 897 7.83 -25.37 13.30
CA HIS A 897 8.92 -24.89 14.15
C HIS A 897 8.92 -25.53 15.56
N PRO A 898 9.22 -26.83 15.66
CA PRO A 898 9.06 -27.57 16.91
C PRO A 898 10.10 -27.15 17.95
N ALA A 899 9.62 -26.78 19.14
CA ALA A 899 10.41 -26.53 20.35
C ALA A 899 9.94 -27.48 21.47
N PRO A 900 10.44 -28.74 21.51
CA PRO A 900 9.94 -29.79 22.42
C PRO A 900 10.08 -29.53 23.92
N THR A 901 10.81 -28.48 24.32
CA THR A 901 10.90 -28.02 25.70
C THR A 901 9.75 -27.10 26.12
N HIS A 902 8.94 -26.61 25.17
CA HIS A 902 7.88 -25.63 25.38
C HIS A 902 6.48 -26.16 25.00
N TYR A 903 6.33 -27.48 24.89
CA TYR A 903 5.04 -28.16 25.02
C TYR A 903 5.16 -29.42 25.88
N SER A 904 4.06 -29.89 26.46
CA SER A 904 4.04 -31.07 27.32
C SER A 904 2.65 -31.68 27.44
N LEU A 905 2.59 -33.00 27.37
CA LEU A 905 1.40 -33.82 27.64
C LEU A 905 1.31 -34.28 29.11
N THR A 906 2.32 -33.93 29.92
CA THR A 906 2.46 -34.39 31.32
C THR A 906 2.50 -33.25 32.34
N LYS A 907 2.76 -32.00 31.91
CA LYS A 907 2.72 -30.79 32.75
C LYS A 907 1.32 -30.59 33.36
N LYS A 908 0.29 -30.93 32.60
CA LYS A 908 -1.10 -31.09 33.04
C LYS A 908 -1.69 -32.33 32.36
N PRO A 909 -1.82 -33.47 33.06
CA PRO A 909 -2.31 -34.72 32.47
C PRO A 909 -3.68 -34.58 31.80
N GLY A 910 -3.89 -35.32 30.70
CA GLY A 910 -5.10 -35.21 29.86
C GLY A 910 -5.19 -33.90 29.08
N THR A 911 -4.06 -33.23 28.79
CA THR A 911 -4.02 -32.01 27.98
C THR A 911 -2.70 -31.87 27.21
N LEU A 912 -2.76 -31.25 26.03
CA LEU A 912 -1.59 -30.67 25.37
C LEU A 912 -1.36 -29.26 25.95
N THR A 913 -0.37 -29.13 26.83
CA THR A 913 0.05 -27.81 27.33
C THR A 913 1.11 -27.23 26.40
N ILE A 914 0.89 -26.05 25.82
CA ILE A 914 1.88 -25.31 25.04
C ILE A 914 2.19 -24.00 25.77
N THR A 915 3.48 -23.71 25.95
CA THR A 915 3.97 -22.48 26.60
C THR A 915 4.20 -21.40 25.53
N ALA A 916 3.62 -20.22 25.73
CA ALA A 916 3.71 -19.08 24.82
C ALA A 916 5.14 -18.54 24.71
N ARG A 917 5.57 -18.26 23.47
CA ARG A 917 6.93 -17.80 23.14
C ARG A 917 6.91 -16.64 22.14
N ASP A 918 7.95 -15.81 22.20
CA ASP A 918 8.19 -14.72 21.24
C ASP A 918 8.44 -15.32 19.83
N GLY A 919 7.57 -15.01 18.87
CA GLY A 919 7.68 -15.42 17.48
C GLY A 919 6.58 -14.85 16.57
N ARG A 920 6.87 -14.76 15.26
CA ARG A 920 5.95 -14.26 14.23
C ARG A 920 5.50 -15.39 13.30
N PHE A 921 4.25 -15.34 12.85
CA PHE A 921 3.65 -16.30 11.91
C PHE A 921 3.05 -15.60 10.68
N ALA A 922 3.60 -14.44 10.31
CA ALA A 922 3.16 -13.63 9.18
C ALA A 922 4.37 -13.03 8.45
N ARG A 923 4.35 -13.05 7.12
CA ARG A 923 5.46 -12.59 6.25
C ARG A 923 5.97 -11.18 6.64
N PRO A 924 7.28 -10.89 6.47
CA PRO A 924 8.32 -11.73 5.88
C PRO A 924 9.13 -12.57 6.89
N VAL A 925 8.77 -12.57 8.18
CA VAL A 925 9.51 -13.31 9.22
C VAL A 925 8.59 -14.33 9.87
N THR A 926 8.96 -15.60 9.77
CA THR A 926 8.18 -16.74 10.25
C THR A 926 9.06 -17.54 11.22
N ASN A 927 8.86 -17.29 12.51
CA ASN A 927 9.65 -17.83 13.62
C ASN A 927 8.84 -18.04 14.92
N HIS A 928 7.51 -18.19 14.77
CA HIS A 928 6.65 -18.78 15.79
C HIS A 928 7.13 -20.21 16.12
N GLU A 929 6.87 -20.71 17.32
CA GLU A 929 7.20 -22.09 17.72
C GLU A 929 5.90 -22.86 18.02
N ASN A 930 5.91 -24.19 17.87
CA ASN A 930 4.86 -25.09 18.37
C ASN A 930 3.44 -24.81 17.85
N PHE A 931 3.26 -24.61 16.55
CA PHE A 931 1.92 -24.69 15.93
C PHE A 931 1.63 -26.15 15.60
N PHE A 932 0.57 -26.71 16.18
CA PHE A 932 0.16 -28.10 15.95
C PHE A 932 -0.94 -28.10 14.90
N LEU A 933 -0.66 -28.65 13.72
CA LEU A 933 -1.58 -28.71 12.59
C LEU A 933 -1.80 -30.15 12.12
N ILE A 934 -2.97 -30.44 11.58
CA ILE A 934 -3.23 -31.62 10.76
C ILE A 934 -3.65 -31.18 9.35
N ASP A 935 -3.43 -32.05 8.36
CA ASP A 935 -4.13 -31.95 7.08
C ASP A 935 -5.64 -31.91 7.29
N CYS A 936 -6.33 -31.05 6.54
CA CYS A 936 -7.78 -30.95 6.61
C CYS A 936 -8.40 -32.29 6.17
N PRO A 937 -9.16 -33.00 7.02
CA PRO A 937 -9.60 -34.37 6.76
C PRO A 937 -10.75 -34.46 5.73
N LYS A 938 -10.95 -33.42 4.91
CA LYS A 938 -11.99 -33.33 3.90
C LYS A 938 -11.51 -32.59 2.65
N PRO A 939 -12.08 -32.89 1.46
CA PRO A 939 -11.83 -32.12 0.25
C PRO A 939 -12.28 -30.65 0.35
N PRO A 940 -11.72 -29.78 -0.52
CA PRO A 940 -12.21 -28.43 -0.75
C PRO A 940 -13.74 -28.33 -0.84
N HIS A 941 -14.28 -27.23 -0.31
CA HIS A 941 -15.71 -26.85 -0.36
C HIS A 941 -16.70 -27.73 0.42
N THR A 942 -16.28 -28.74 1.17
CA THR A 942 -17.16 -29.43 2.13
C THR A 942 -17.33 -28.65 3.43
N ASP A 943 -18.42 -28.96 4.16
CA ASP A 943 -18.76 -28.33 5.43
C ASP A 943 -18.24 -29.18 6.60
N PHE A 944 -17.64 -28.51 7.58
CA PHE A 944 -17.09 -29.15 8.78
C PHE A 944 -17.09 -28.21 9.98
N GLN A 945 -17.03 -28.79 11.18
CA GLN A 945 -16.90 -28.07 12.44
C GLN A 945 -15.61 -28.48 13.16
N ILE A 946 -14.86 -27.51 13.67
CA ILE A 946 -13.69 -27.72 14.54
C ILE A 946 -14.02 -27.19 15.93
N THR A 947 -13.69 -27.96 16.98
CA THR A 947 -13.87 -27.55 18.37
C THR A 947 -12.65 -27.94 19.21
N THR A 948 -12.30 -27.10 20.18
CA THR A 948 -11.33 -27.39 21.24
C THR A 948 -11.79 -26.81 22.57
N CYS A 949 -11.24 -27.31 23.68
CA CYS A 949 -11.35 -26.69 25.00
C CYS A 949 -9.96 -26.25 25.47
N ILE A 950 -9.85 -24.99 25.87
CA ILE A 950 -8.65 -24.41 26.48
C ILE A 950 -8.91 -24.22 27.96
N SER A 951 -7.99 -24.69 28.81
CA SER A 951 -7.99 -24.43 30.24
C SER A 951 -6.63 -23.95 30.73
N GLY A 952 -6.63 -23.10 31.75
CA GLY A 952 -5.41 -22.53 32.33
C GLY A 952 -4.76 -21.39 31.55
N PHE A 953 -5.34 -20.95 30.42
CA PHE A 953 -4.85 -19.78 29.69
C PHE A 953 -5.52 -18.49 30.19
N LYS A 954 -4.75 -17.66 30.89
CA LYS A 954 -5.15 -16.29 31.26
C LYS A 954 -4.18 -15.31 30.57
N PRO A 955 -4.56 -14.68 29.44
CA PRO A 955 -3.72 -13.67 28.82
C PRO A 955 -3.70 -12.43 29.71
N ASP A 956 -2.52 -11.94 30.05
CA ASP A 956 -2.28 -10.76 30.91
C ASP A 956 -1.25 -9.78 30.31
N ALA A 957 -0.57 -10.16 29.23
CA ALA A 957 0.36 -9.31 28.50
C ALA A 957 -0.02 -9.22 27.02
N ARG A 958 0.25 -8.06 26.42
CA ARG A 958 0.10 -7.84 24.97
C ARG A 958 0.78 -8.96 24.19
N TRP A 959 0.10 -9.42 23.16
CA TRP A 959 0.49 -10.54 22.29
C TRP A 959 0.38 -11.95 22.88
N HIS A 960 -0.07 -12.17 24.12
CA HIS A 960 -0.52 -13.50 24.53
C HIS A 960 -1.73 -13.93 23.70
N GLN A 961 -1.63 -15.05 22.98
CA GLN A 961 -2.68 -15.60 22.12
C GLN A 961 -2.72 -17.13 22.24
N ALA A 962 -3.90 -17.73 22.36
CA ALA A 962 -4.09 -19.18 22.27
C ALA A 962 -5.44 -19.51 21.63
N GLY A 963 -5.47 -20.44 20.66
CA GLY A 963 -6.71 -20.74 19.94
C GLY A 963 -6.62 -21.74 18.80
N LEU A 964 -7.68 -21.77 18.01
CA LEU A 964 -7.80 -22.50 16.75
C LEU A 964 -7.20 -21.69 15.59
N ILE A 965 -6.66 -22.40 14.61
CA ILE A 965 -6.19 -21.82 13.35
C ILE A 965 -6.53 -22.73 12.16
N LEU A 966 -6.96 -22.11 11.06
CA LEU A 966 -6.98 -22.67 9.72
C LEU A 966 -5.81 -22.05 8.94
N TRP A 967 -5.06 -22.86 8.20
CA TRP A 967 -3.77 -22.48 7.67
C TRP A 967 -3.57 -22.99 6.25
N ASN A 968 -3.29 -22.06 5.32
CA ASN A 968 -2.93 -22.37 3.93
C ASN A 968 -1.45 -22.04 3.66
N ASP A 969 -0.99 -20.87 4.11
CA ASP A 969 0.44 -20.48 4.27
C ASP A 969 0.57 -19.25 5.20
N GLU A 970 1.78 -18.69 5.39
CA GLU A 970 2.00 -17.57 6.32
C GLU A 970 1.57 -16.20 5.77
N GLY A 971 0.93 -16.19 4.60
CA GLY A 971 0.17 -15.08 4.04
C GLY A 971 -1.33 -15.34 3.93
N ASP A 972 -1.80 -16.58 4.05
CA ASP A 972 -3.21 -16.96 4.02
C ASP A 972 -3.56 -17.92 5.19
N TYR A 973 -4.14 -17.35 6.24
CA TYR A 973 -4.54 -18.08 7.45
C TYR A 973 -5.71 -17.36 8.14
N LEU A 974 -6.53 -18.12 8.87
CA LEU A 974 -7.62 -17.61 9.68
C LEU A 974 -7.51 -18.17 11.11
N LYS A 975 -7.57 -17.31 12.12
CA LYS A 975 -7.47 -17.68 13.53
C LYS A 975 -8.72 -17.29 14.31
N TRP A 976 -9.12 -18.16 15.24
CA TRP A 976 -10.14 -17.92 16.24
C TRP A 976 -9.56 -18.24 17.62
N ASN A 977 -9.24 -17.21 18.41
CA ASN A 977 -8.41 -17.36 19.60
C ASN A 977 -8.81 -16.45 20.75
N CYS A 978 -8.47 -16.82 21.98
CA CYS A 978 -8.41 -15.87 23.08
C CYS A 978 -7.08 -15.10 23.02
N GLN A 979 -7.07 -13.81 23.35
CA GLN A 979 -5.84 -13.03 23.47
C GLN A 979 -5.99 -11.82 24.39
N TRP A 980 -4.86 -11.24 24.78
CA TRP A 980 -4.83 -9.85 25.26
C TRP A 980 -5.03 -8.90 24.08
N THR A 981 -6.01 -8.02 24.18
CA THR A 981 -6.44 -7.13 23.10
C THR A 981 -5.84 -5.72 23.24
N ASP A 982 -6.06 -4.88 22.23
CA ASP A 982 -5.56 -3.51 22.23
C ASP A 982 -6.29 -2.61 23.24
N GLU A 983 -7.49 -3.02 23.69
CA GLU A 983 -8.26 -2.42 24.80
C GLU A 983 -7.71 -2.77 26.21
N GLU A 984 -6.54 -3.43 26.28
CA GLU A 984 -5.86 -3.82 27.52
C GLU A 984 -6.68 -4.75 28.44
N GLN A 985 -7.36 -5.73 27.82
CA GLN A 985 -8.13 -6.78 28.49
C GLN A 985 -8.09 -8.10 27.69
N PRO A 986 -8.50 -9.25 28.26
CA PRO A 986 -8.78 -10.45 27.49
C PRO A 986 -9.96 -10.26 26.53
N GLY A 987 -9.90 -10.92 25.37
CA GLY A 987 -11.00 -10.97 24.41
C GLY A 987 -10.84 -12.12 23.42
N PHE A 988 -11.96 -12.60 22.86
CA PHE A 988 -11.91 -13.54 21.74
C PHE A 988 -11.67 -12.75 20.45
N THR A 989 -10.71 -13.17 19.64
CA THR A 989 -10.31 -12.48 18.42
C THR A 989 -10.41 -13.42 17.24
N LEU A 990 -11.15 -12.96 16.24
CA LEU A 990 -11.16 -13.46 14.88
C LEU A 990 -10.16 -12.63 14.07
N LEU A 991 -9.24 -13.26 13.35
CA LEU A 991 -8.41 -12.56 12.37
C LEU A 991 -8.24 -13.44 11.14
N ALA A 992 -8.30 -12.82 9.97
CA ALA A 992 -8.04 -13.46 8.70
C ALA A 992 -6.95 -12.69 7.94
N ALA A 993 -6.00 -13.41 7.36
CA ALA A 993 -5.00 -12.91 6.43
C ALA A 993 -5.20 -13.55 5.05
N MET A 994 -4.88 -12.83 3.98
CA MET A 994 -4.84 -13.30 2.59
C MET A 994 -3.69 -12.60 1.85
N ASP A 995 -3.01 -13.29 0.94
CA ASP A 995 -1.91 -12.75 0.11
C ASP A 995 -0.77 -12.07 0.90
N GLY A 996 -0.60 -12.36 2.21
CA GLY A 996 0.37 -11.70 3.09
C GLY A 996 -0.16 -10.50 3.88
N PHE A 997 -1.46 -10.17 3.75
CA PHE A 997 -2.09 -8.99 4.38
C PHE A 997 -3.20 -9.40 5.32
N ARG A 998 -3.34 -8.70 6.46
CA ARG A 998 -4.51 -8.83 7.34
C ARG A 998 -5.74 -8.23 6.65
N VAL A 999 -6.80 -9.03 6.51
CA VAL A 999 -8.06 -8.66 5.82
C VAL A 999 -9.15 -8.27 6.83
N CYS A 1000 -9.13 -8.84 8.02
CA CYS A 1000 -9.90 -8.35 9.16
C CYS A 1000 -9.29 -8.78 10.50
N GLN A 1001 -9.61 -8.03 11.54
CA GLN A 1001 -9.43 -8.40 12.95
C GLN A 1001 -10.66 -7.94 13.71
N TRP A 1002 -11.43 -8.86 14.30
CA TRP A 1002 -12.66 -8.59 15.06
C TRP A 1002 -12.51 -9.16 16.48
N VAL A 1003 -12.88 -8.39 17.48
CA VAL A 1003 -12.76 -8.71 18.91
C VAL A 1003 -14.14 -8.84 19.52
N PHE A 1004 -14.36 -9.87 20.33
CA PHE A 1004 -15.60 -10.17 21.03
C PHE A 1004 -15.33 -10.26 22.54
N ALA A 1005 -16.32 -9.85 23.34
CA ALA A 1005 -16.20 -9.81 24.79
C ALA A 1005 -16.01 -11.21 25.42
N THR A 1006 -15.21 -11.28 26.47
CA THR A 1006 -15.06 -12.45 27.34
C THR A 1006 -15.52 -12.14 28.76
N PRO A 1007 -15.95 -13.14 29.54
CA PRO A 1007 -16.01 -13.03 31.00
C PRO A 1007 -14.64 -12.62 31.58
N GLN A 1008 -14.64 -11.95 32.74
CA GLN A 1008 -13.41 -11.47 33.38
C GLN A 1008 -12.55 -12.59 33.99
N ASP A 1009 -13.12 -13.77 34.27
CA ASP A 1009 -12.40 -14.91 34.85
C ASP A 1009 -12.45 -16.14 33.93
N LEU A 1010 -11.59 -16.11 32.90
CA LEU A 1010 -11.40 -17.22 31.95
C LEU A 1010 -10.49 -18.29 32.56
N GLU A 1011 -11.05 -19.29 33.24
CA GLU A 1011 -10.28 -20.46 33.70
C GLU A 1011 -10.30 -21.62 32.69
N ARG A 1012 -11.45 -21.80 32.03
CA ARG A 1012 -11.73 -22.87 31.07
C ARG A 1012 -12.83 -22.40 30.11
N PHE A 1013 -12.61 -22.58 28.82
CA PHE A 1013 -13.55 -22.18 27.77
C PHE A 1013 -13.40 -23.06 26.54
N TRP A 1014 -14.43 -23.10 25.71
CA TRP A 1014 -14.43 -23.80 24.44
C TRP A 1014 -14.41 -22.78 23.31
N LEU A 1015 -13.61 -23.06 22.30
CA LEU A 1015 -13.64 -22.36 21.02
C LEU A 1015 -14.10 -23.35 19.96
N GLY A 1016 -14.95 -22.90 19.07
CA GLY A 1016 -15.25 -23.65 17.86
C GLY A 1016 -15.53 -22.76 16.66
N LEU A 1017 -15.40 -23.39 15.50
CA LEU A 1017 -15.40 -22.78 14.19
C LEU A 1017 -16.14 -23.72 13.24
N THR A 1018 -17.19 -23.25 12.59
CA THR A 1018 -17.89 -24.00 11.53
C THR A 1018 -17.56 -23.40 10.17
N LYS A 1019 -17.17 -24.23 9.21
CA LYS A 1019 -17.05 -23.87 7.80
C LYS A 1019 -18.31 -24.31 7.06
N ARG A 1020 -18.95 -23.39 6.34
CA ARG A 1020 -20.02 -23.67 5.36
C ARG A 1020 -19.70 -23.07 4.00
N GLY A 1021 -19.39 -23.91 3.01
CA GLY A 1021 -18.87 -23.46 1.72
C GLY A 1021 -17.59 -22.62 1.90
N ASN A 1022 -17.66 -21.32 1.58
CA ASN A 1022 -16.61 -20.31 1.87
C ASN A 1022 -17.11 -19.23 2.87
N ARG A 1023 -17.82 -19.66 3.91
CA ARG A 1023 -18.23 -18.82 5.05
C ARG A 1023 -17.87 -19.54 6.34
N TYR A 1024 -17.37 -18.80 7.32
CA TYR A 1024 -16.87 -19.32 8.58
C TYR A 1024 -17.66 -18.67 9.73
N GLU A 1025 -18.25 -19.50 10.58
CA GLU A 1025 -19.00 -19.15 11.79
C GLU A 1025 -18.11 -19.40 13.02
N PHE A 1026 -18.24 -18.57 14.05
CA PHE A 1026 -17.40 -18.62 15.25
C PHE A 1026 -18.27 -18.70 16.49
N PHE A 1027 -17.91 -19.58 17.41
CA PHE A 1027 -18.70 -19.77 18.62
C PHE A 1027 -17.82 -20.12 19.82
N THR A 1028 -18.39 -19.88 21.01
CA THR A 1028 -17.74 -20.15 22.30
C THR A 1028 -18.68 -20.83 23.29
N SER A 1029 -18.13 -21.45 24.33
CA SER A 1029 -18.86 -21.93 25.51
C SER A 1029 -17.99 -21.81 26.76
N PHE A 1030 -18.63 -21.75 27.93
CA PHE A 1030 -17.97 -21.73 29.24
C PHE A 1030 -18.33 -22.95 30.12
N ASP A 1031 -19.24 -23.81 29.67
CA ASP A 1031 -19.72 -25.00 30.40
C ASP A 1031 -19.62 -26.30 29.57
N GLY A 1032 -19.23 -26.21 28.28
CA GLY A 1032 -19.16 -27.33 27.34
C GLY A 1032 -20.52 -27.88 26.89
N LYS A 1033 -21.62 -27.17 27.20
CA LYS A 1033 -23.00 -27.57 26.93
C LYS A 1033 -23.76 -26.48 26.17
N SER A 1034 -23.68 -25.25 26.66
CA SER A 1034 -24.31 -24.06 26.11
C SER A 1034 -23.28 -23.32 25.25
N PHE A 1035 -23.42 -23.44 23.93
CA PHE A 1035 -22.58 -22.74 22.97
C PHE A 1035 -23.32 -21.53 22.40
N VAL A 1036 -22.59 -20.46 22.10
CA VAL A 1036 -23.12 -19.18 21.60
C VAL A 1036 -22.30 -18.71 20.41
N HIS A 1037 -22.97 -18.33 19.31
CA HIS A 1037 -22.33 -17.70 18.16
C HIS A 1037 -21.82 -16.29 18.51
N CYS A 1038 -20.64 -15.96 18.03
CA CYS A 1038 -20.02 -14.65 18.17
C CYS A 1038 -20.39 -13.78 16.96
N THR A 1039 -21.57 -13.15 17.03
CA THR A 1039 -22.13 -12.30 15.97
C THR A 1039 -21.71 -10.83 16.07
N ASP A 1040 -21.59 -10.32 17.30
CA ASP A 1040 -21.48 -8.89 17.59
C ASP A 1040 -20.11 -8.55 18.19
N PRO A 1041 -19.13 -8.07 17.38
CA PRO A 1041 -17.83 -7.68 17.87
C PRO A 1041 -17.92 -6.37 18.68
N ILE A 1042 -17.14 -6.29 19.76
CA ILE A 1042 -17.01 -5.08 20.59
C ILE A 1042 -16.01 -4.07 20.00
N SER A 1043 -15.06 -4.54 19.19
CA SER A 1043 -14.10 -3.71 18.45
C SER A 1043 -13.52 -4.49 17.27
N GLY A 1044 -12.79 -3.79 16.40
CA GLY A 1044 -12.11 -4.40 15.24
C GLY A 1044 -12.26 -3.61 13.95
N HIS A 1045 -11.70 -4.16 12.87
CA HIS A 1045 -11.67 -3.55 11.54
C HIS A 1045 -11.54 -4.61 10.44
N GLY A 1046 -12.05 -4.30 9.24
CA GLY A 1046 -11.92 -5.12 8.04
C GLY A 1046 -13.25 -5.51 7.42
N ARG A 1047 -13.30 -6.66 6.72
CA ARG A 1047 -14.53 -7.17 6.07
C ARG A 1047 -15.68 -7.31 7.08
N PRO A 1048 -16.88 -6.77 6.80
CA PRO A 1048 -18.05 -6.94 7.66
C PRO A 1048 -18.43 -8.41 7.84
N LEU A 1049 -18.82 -8.77 9.06
CA LEU A 1049 -19.39 -10.07 9.38
C LEU A 1049 -20.88 -10.07 9.01
N ALA A 1050 -21.25 -10.76 7.94
CA ALA A 1050 -22.66 -10.92 7.56
C ALA A 1050 -23.28 -11.99 8.46
N ASN A 1051 -24.14 -11.59 9.41
CA ASN A 1051 -24.70 -12.47 10.46
C ASN A 1051 -23.63 -13.31 11.18
N GLY A 1052 -22.53 -12.69 11.61
CA GLY A 1052 -21.43 -13.40 12.30
C GLY A 1052 -20.57 -14.29 11.40
N GLN A 1053 -20.88 -14.41 10.10
CA GLN A 1053 -20.09 -15.20 9.14
C GLN A 1053 -19.02 -14.34 8.46
N LEU A 1054 -17.80 -14.88 8.36
CA LEU A 1054 -16.69 -14.30 7.59
C LEU A 1054 -16.38 -15.14 6.34
N PRO A 1055 -16.20 -14.56 5.14
CA PRO A 1055 -15.62 -15.26 4.00
C PRO A 1055 -14.08 -15.14 3.97
N TRP A 1056 -13.36 -16.28 3.94
CA TRP A 1056 -11.89 -16.32 3.95
C TRP A 1056 -11.28 -17.28 2.91
N GLY A 1057 -10.26 -16.79 2.20
CA GLY A 1057 -9.62 -17.51 1.10
C GLY A 1057 -10.54 -17.71 -0.10
N ASP A 1058 -10.22 -18.71 -0.90
CA ASP A 1058 -11.08 -19.33 -1.93
C ASP A 1058 -12.04 -20.39 -1.33
N GLY A 1059 -11.90 -20.71 -0.04
CA GLY A 1059 -12.66 -21.75 0.65
C GLY A 1059 -11.98 -23.11 0.64
N GLU A 1060 -10.76 -23.21 0.10
CA GLU A 1060 -9.85 -24.32 0.36
C GLU A 1060 -9.18 -24.11 1.73
N VAL A 1061 -9.19 -25.16 2.54
CA VAL A 1061 -8.50 -25.22 3.84
C VAL A 1061 -7.51 -26.36 3.73
N ARG A 1062 -6.21 -26.06 3.77
CA ARG A 1062 -5.17 -27.10 3.68
C ARG A 1062 -4.96 -27.77 5.02
N MET A 1063 -4.69 -26.98 6.05
CA MET A 1063 -4.44 -27.47 7.40
C MET A 1063 -5.33 -26.79 8.43
N ALA A 1064 -5.54 -27.48 9.54
CA ALA A 1064 -6.25 -26.94 10.70
C ALA A 1064 -5.63 -27.45 12.01
N GLY A 1065 -5.72 -26.67 13.08
CA GLY A 1065 -5.13 -27.07 14.36
C GLY A 1065 -5.20 -26.04 15.47
N VAL A 1066 -4.26 -26.15 16.40
CA VAL A 1066 -4.16 -25.34 17.63
C VAL A 1066 -2.80 -24.65 17.73
N TYR A 1067 -2.79 -23.45 18.32
CA TYR A 1067 -1.56 -22.67 18.48
C TYR A 1067 -1.55 -21.83 19.75
N VAL A 1068 -0.34 -21.44 20.17
CA VAL A 1068 -0.08 -20.45 21.22
C VAL A 1068 1.04 -19.51 20.75
N SER A 1069 0.97 -18.23 21.09
CA SER A 1069 2.00 -17.24 20.73
C SER A 1069 2.09 -16.11 21.76
N ALA A 1070 3.28 -15.51 21.87
CA ALA A 1070 3.52 -14.25 22.59
C ALA A 1070 3.95 -13.09 21.65
N GLY A 1071 3.76 -13.22 20.33
CA GLY A 1071 4.10 -12.19 19.34
C GLY A 1071 5.58 -11.81 19.28
N THR A 1072 5.93 -10.58 18.89
CA THR A 1072 7.35 -10.20 18.71
C THR A 1072 7.81 -9.04 19.59
N GLY A 1073 8.83 -9.28 20.40
CA GLY A 1073 9.82 -8.26 20.78
C GLY A 1073 9.53 -7.49 22.06
N THR A 1074 8.82 -8.09 23.01
CA THR A 1074 8.51 -7.44 24.31
C THR A 1074 9.04 -8.18 25.53
N GLY A 1075 9.51 -9.43 25.40
CA GLY A 1075 9.88 -10.24 26.57
C GLY A 1075 8.67 -10.45 27.49
N ALA A 1076 7.52 -10.79 26.88
CA ALA A 1076 6.31 -11.11 27.64
C ALA A 1076 6.57 -12.34 28.53
N PRO A 1077 5.94 -12.43 29.72
CA PRO A 1077 6.12 -13.60 30.58
C PRO A 1077 5.62 -14.86 29.88
N GLU A 1078 6.33 -15.97 30.04
CA GLU A 1078 5.85 -17.26 29.55
C GLU A 1078 4.51 -17.61 30.22
N THR A 1079 3.50 -17.89 29.40
CA THR A 1079 2.16 -18.31 29.86
C THR A 1079 1.77 -19.61 29.19
N ASP A 1080 1.07 -20.48 29.92
CA ASP A 1080 0.62 -21.78 29.40
C ASP A 1080 -0.80 -21.68 28.84
N ALA A 1081 -1.07 -22.37 27.74
CA ALA A 1081 -2.43 -22.79 27.38
C ALA A 1081 -2.48 -24.32 27.33
N SER A 1082 -3.45 -24.91 28.03
CA SER A 1082 -3.69 -26.35 28.02
C SER A 1082 -4.91 -26.68 27.17
N PHE A 1083 -4.72 -27.38 26.07
CA PHE A 1083 -5.80 -27.87 25.21
C PHE A 1083 -6.24 -29.25 25.72
N GLU A 1084 -7.51 -29.42 26.06
CA GLU A 1084 -8.05 -30.67 26.62
C GLU A 1084 -8.51 -31.67 25.54
N PHE A 1085 -8.75 -31.19 24.32
CA PHE A 1085 -8.96 -32.02 23.13
C PHE A 1085 -8.90 -31.16 21.87
N PHE A 1086 -8.77 -31.79 20.72
CA PHE A 1086 -9.05 -31.21 19.40
C PHE A 1086 -10.01 -32.15 18.64
N GLU A 1087 -11.10 -31.61 18.10
CA GLU A 1087 -12.13 -32.38 17.40
C GLU A 1087 -12.46 -31.71 16.05
N VAL A 1088 -12.50 -32.51 14.98
CA VAL A 1088 -13.05 -32.12 13.67
C VAL A 1088 -14.21 -33.04 13.32
N LYS A 1089 -15.37 -32.47 12.97
CA LYS A 1089 -16.59 -33.17 12.55
C LYS A 1089 -16.99 -32.81 11.13
N ALA A 1090 -17.43 -33.80 10.36
CA ALA A 1090 -18.19 -33.57 9.13
C ALA A 1090 -19.58 -33.03 9.48
N LEU A 1091 -20.06 -32.06 8.72
CA LEU A 1091 -21.46 -31.63 8.77
C LEU A 1091 -22.23 -32.24 7.58
N PRO A 1092 -23.54 -32.50 7.74
CA PRO A 1092 -24.38 -33.20 6.74
C PRO A 1092 -24.83 -32.34 5.56
#